data_AF-A0A2P2MAC2-F1
#
_entry.id   AF-A0A2P2MAC2-F1
#
_cell.length_a   1.000
_cell.length_b   1.000
_cell.length_c   1.000
_cell.angle_alpha   90.00
_cell.angle_beta   90.00
_cell.angle_gamma   90.00
#
_symmetry.space_group_name_H-M   'P 1'
#
loop_
_entity.id
_entity.type
_entity.pdbx_description
1 polymer ?
#
loop_
_entity_poly.entity_id
_entity_poly.type
_entity_poly.pdbx_seq_one_letter_code
_entity_poly.pdbx_strand_id
1 'polypeptide(L)'
;MSTCLRSCFLLAWVLLLCVIFCNFASISAQNRRPKNVQVAVRANWEGTPLLLEAGELLSKEWKDLYWEFIEVWLNTEKDQADSYTAKDCLKRIIKHGHSVLREPLASLFGFSLTLRSASPRLVLYRQLAEESLSSFPLSDDIILNNAGGGISKNEINDEAKSDHLLVGINPKTPGGKCCWVDTGDALFFDVADLLFWLRSPTRLAGDSFQQPELFDFDHVHVTSHTGCPVAILYGALGTDCFREFHVILVDAAKEGRIKYVVRPVLPAGCEAKAGLCGAIGARDSLSLGGYGVELALKNMEYKAMDDSAVKKGVTLEDPRTEDLSQEVRGFIFSKILERRPELTTEIMAFRDYLLSSTVSDTLDVWELKDLGHQTAQRIVQASDPLQSMQEINQNFPSVVSSLSRMKLSDTVKDEITANQRMIPPGKSLMALNGALLNIEDIDLYLLVDLVQQELFLADQFSKLKVPHNTIRKLLSTVVPPESSTYRVDFRSAHVHYLNNLEEDAMYKRWRSNINEILMPVFPGQLRYIRKNLYHAVYVLDPATLCGLESIDTILTLFANNFPVRFGLILYSTTFIKKIEMGGGDLHLSAVQIDSQTEDLSSLIIRLFIYIKENHGTQTAFQFLSNVNRLRMESADPADDAPEMHHVEGAFVETLLSKAKSPPQDILLKLERELTYKETSQESSMFVFKLGLSKLQCCLLMNGLVIDASEEALMNSMNDELPKIQEQVYYGYINSRTDVLDKFLSENGISRYNPQIIADGKDKPRFLSLAPLILGGESVMNNINYLHSPHTIDDLKPVTHLLAVDITSKKGMKLLHDGIHYLVEGSKVARLGVLFGGNQDADLHALLFVKVFQITASSYSHKNTVLNFLDNLCSFYEGKYILGSSVEAESIQVFLDKVYELIDANKLPLEAYKSTLEISPDEMRKNLKKVAQFLDRHLGLESGVNAVITNGRVIFPADDGTFLSHDLLLLESVELKQRIKHIVEVIEEVQWQDIDPDMLTSKFVSDVIMAVSSAMATRDRSSETARFEILNAQHSAVIIDNENSCVHIDAVVDPLSSIGQKVASILTVLKKYIQPSMRIVLNPMSSLVDLPLKNYYRYVLPSMVCI
;
A
#
# COMPACT_ATOMS: atom_id res chain seq x y z
N MET A 1 -10.23 22.43 -103.12
CA MET A 1 -10.49 21.15 -102.42
C MET A 1 -9.22 20.38 -102.01
N SER A 2 -8.04 21.01 -101.89
CA SER A 2 -6.77 20.32 -101.56
C SER A 2 -6.10 20.79 -100.26
N THR A 3 -6.62 21.83 -99.59
CA THR A 3 -6.04 22.38 -98.35
C THR A 3 -6.76 21.94 -97.08
N CYS A 4 -8.04 21.54 -97.16
CA CYS A 4 -8.81 21.05 -96.01
C CYS A 4 -8.46 19.60 -95.63
N LEU A 5 -8.15 18.74 -96.62
CA LEU A 5 -7.77 17.34 -96.35
C LEU A 5 -6.40 17.19 -95.67
N ARG A 6 -5.45 18.08 -95.94
CA ARG A 6 -4.11 18.02 -95.32
C ARG A 6 -4.12 18.44 -93.85
N SER A 7 -5.00 19.37 -93.46
CA SER A 7 -5.15 19.80 -92.07
C SER A 7 -5.79 18.71 -91.21
N CYS A 8 -6.84 18.02 -91.73
CA CYS A 8 -7.46 16.91 -91.02
C CYS A 8 -6.55 15.69 -90.87
N PHE A 9 -5.70 15.40 -91.86
CA PHE A 9 -4.74 14.30 -91.75
C PHE A 9 -3.61 14.59 -90.75
N LEU A 10 -3.14 15.84 -90.66
CA LEU A 10 -2.16 16.27 -89.65
C LEU A 10 -2.76 16.28 -88.24
N LEU A 11 -4.01 16.74 -88.07
CA LEU A 11 -4.70 16.68 -86.79
C LEU A 11 -4.94 15.23 -86.34
N ALA A 12 -5.33 14.35 -87.28
CA ALA A 12 -5.51 12.93 -87.00
C ALA A 12 -4.19 12.23 -86.65
N TRP A 13 -3.08 12.59 -87.30
CA TRP A 13 -1.75 12.07 -86.97
C TRP A 13 -1.24 12.57 -85.62
N VAL A 14 -1.49 13.84 -85.28
CA VAL A 14 -1.14 14.40 -83.96
C VAL A 14 -2.01 13.77 -82.86
N LEU A 15 -3.29 13.53 -83.12
CA LEU A 15 -4.17 12.80 -82.21
C LEU A 15 -3.75 11.33 -82.06
N LEU A 16 -3.34 10.67 -83.15
CA LEU A 16 -2.86 9.28 -83.10
C LEU A 16 -1.51 9.20 -82.36
N LEU A 17 -0.60 10.14 -82.59
CA LEU A 17 0.67 10.26 -81.85
C LEU A 17 0.44 10.58 -80.38
N CYS A 18 -0.50 11.46 -80.03
CA CYS A 18 -0.87 11.74 -78.65
C CYS A 18 -1.52 10.51 -77.98
N VAL A 19 -2.36 9.74 -78.70
CA VAL A 19 -2.95 8.50 -78.16
C VAL A 19 -1.90 7.40 -78.00
N ILE A 20 -0.90 7.33 -78.89
CA ILE A 20 0.23 6.40 -78.76
C ILE A 20 1.17 6.84 -77.63
N PHE A 21 1.48 8.14 -77.50
CA PHE A 21 2.29 8.68 -76.39
C PHE A 21 1.59 8.55 -75.04
N CYS A 22 0.26 8.75 -74.97
CA CYS A 22 -0.51 8.54 -73.74
C CYS A 22 -0.62 7.04 -73.37
N ASN A 23 -0.62 6.13 -74.35
CA ASN A 23 -0.58 4.69 -74.09
C ASN A 23 0.82 4.19 -73.67
N PHE A 24 1.91 4.81 -74.14
CA PHE A 24 3.28 4.50 -73.68
C PHE A 24 3.67 5.23 -72.38
N ALA A 25 3.02 6.36 -72.04
CA ALA A 25 3.16 7.04 -70.76
C ALA A 25 2.30 6.43 -69.63
N SER A 26 1.51 5.39 -69.96
CA SER A 26 0.85 4.53 -68.98
C SER A 26 1.65 3.25 -68.76
N ILE A 27 2.97 3.37 -68.58
CA ILE A 27 3.64 2.49 -67.63
C ILE A 27 3.02 2.91 -66.31
N SER A 28 2.02 2.16 -65.85
CA SER A 28 1.66 2.19 -64.45
C SER A 28 2.94 1.86 -63.71
N ALA A 29 3.64 2.87 -63.20
CA ALA A 29 4.38 2.72 -61.99
C ALA A 29 3.32 2.20 -61.01
N GLN A 30 3.23 0.87 -60.89
CA GLN A 30 2.70 0.27 -59.70
C GLN A 30 3.54 0.89 -58.59
N ASN A 31 3.03 1.96 -57.99
CA ASN A 31 3.28 2.23 -56.59
C ASN A 31 2.85 0.93 -55.92
N ARG A 32 3.79 -0.01 -55.79
CA ARG A 32 3.64 -1.18 -54.96
C ARG A 32 3.36 -0.59 -53.60
N ARG A 33 2.07 -0.51 -53.21
CA ARG A 33 1.71 -0.25 -51.84
C ARG A 33 2.57 -1.21 -51.02
N PRO A 34 3.36 -0.71 -50.05
CA PRO A 34 4.22 -1.57 -49.27
C PRO A 34 3.38 -2.73 -48.75
N LYS A 35 3.92 -3.95 -48.84
CA LYS A 35 3.25 -5.12 -48.28
C LYS A 35 3.22 -4.92 -46.77
N ASN A 36 2.05 -4.56 -46.25
CA ASN A 36 1.86 -4.29 -44.82
C ASN A 36 1.39 -5.58 -44.13
N VAL A 37 1.96 -5.87 -42.97
CA VAL A 37 1.47 -6.91 -42.06
C VAL A 37 0.55 -6.21 -41.04
N GLN A 38 -0.66 -6.74 -40.85
CA GLN A 38 -1.63 -6.25 -39.88
C GLN A 38 -1.86 -7.31 -38.82
N VAL A 39 -1.71 -6.94 -37.56
CA VAL A 39 -1.93 -7.79 -36.39
C VAL A 39 -2.89 -7.05 -35.47
N ALA A 40 -3.90 -7.76 -34.96
CA ALA A 40 -4.86 -7.22 -34.01
C ALA A 40 -5.18 -8.30 -32.96
N VAL A 41 -5.18 -7.91 -31.69
CA VAL A 41 -5.59 -8.76 -30.57
C VAL A 41 -7.02 -8.41 -30.18
N ARG A 42 -7.87 -9.42 -30.01
CA ARG A 42 -9.26 -9.29 -29.60
C ARG A 42 -9.50 -10.07 -28.31
N ALA A 43 -10.34 -9.53 -27.44
CA ALA A 43 -10.77 -10.22 -26.23
C ALA A 43 -11.76 -11.35 -26.56
N ASN A 44 -11.91 -12.30 -25.63
CA ASN A 44 -12.84 -13.41 -25.75
C ASN A 44 -14.30 -13.03 -25.42
N TRP A 45 -14.55 -11.79 -24.98
CA TRP A 45 -15.88 -11.29 -24.61
C TRP A 45 -16.37 -10.18 -25.55
N GLU A 46 -17.69 -9.99 -25.58
CA GLU A 46 -18.34 -8.90 -26.31
C GLU A 46 -17.98 -7.53 -25.73
N GLY A 47 -17.91 -6.53 -26.60
CA GLY A 47 -17.66 -5.14 -26.22
C GLY A 47 -18.56 -4.66 -25.08
N THR A 48 -18.01 -3.76 -24.29
CA THR A 48 -18.70 -3.15 -23.14
C THR A 48 -19.06 -1.68 -23.44
N PRO A 49 -20.15 -1.13 -22.86
CA PRO A 49 -20.51 0.26 -23.10
C PRO A 49 -19.47 1.24 -22.56
N LEU A 50 -19.00 2.18 -23.39
CA LEU A 50 -18.02 3.19 -22.97
C LEU A 50 -18.54 4.11 -21.85
N LEU A 51 -19.85 4.36 -21.79
CA LEU A 51 -20.46 5.16 -20.73
C LEU A 51 -20.37 4.47 -19.37
N LEU A 52 -20.55 3.14 -19.33
CA LEU A 52 -20.40 2.37 -18.10
C LEU A 52 -18.93 2.24 -17.71
N GLU A 53 -18.03 2.04 -18.69
CA GLU A 53 -16.58 2.03 -18.43
C GLU A 53 -16.10 3.34 -17.84
N ALA A 54 -16.63 4.47 -18.31
CA ALA A 54 -16.33 5.79 -17.75
C ALA A 54 -16.72 5.89 -16.28
N GLY A 55 -17.90 5.39 -15.90
CA GLY A 55 -18.31 5.32 -14.49
C GLY A 55 -17.35 4.47 -13.64
N GLU A 56 -16.97 3.29 -14.14
CA GLU A 56 -16.03 2.40 -13.42
C GLU A 56 -14.62 2.97 -13.31
N LEU A 57 -14.15 3.73 -14.30
CA LEU A 57 -12.86 4.43 -14.21
C LEU A 57 -12.89 5.51 -13.13
N LEU A 58 -14.00 6.23 -12.98
CA LEU A 58 -14.17 7.25 -11.93
C LEU A 58 -14.30 6.61 -10.54
N SER A 59 -15.01 5.49 -10.44
CA SER A 59 -15.18 4.74 -9.18
C SER A 59 -13.85 4.20 -8.64
N LYS A 60 -12.91 3.87 -9.54
CA LYS A 60 -11.55 3.42 -9.22
C LYS A 60 -10.73 4.51 -8.52
N GLU A 61 -10.91 5.78 -8.90
CA GLU A 61 -10.23 6.91 -8.27
C GLU A 61 -10.82 7.19 -6.89
N TRP A 62 -12.15 7.34 -6.81
CA TRP A 62 -12.86 7.53 -5.56
C TRP A 62 -14.33 7.10 -5.68
N LYS A 63 -14.83 6.36 -4.69
CA LYS A 63 -16.17 5.74 -4.74
C LYS A 63 -17.31 6.76 -4.92
N ASP A 64 -17.18 7.99 -4.41
CA ASP A 64 -18.21 9.03 -4.57
C ASP A 64 -18.30 9.59 -6.01
N LEU A 65 -17.19 9.61 -6.76
CA LEU A 65 -17.17 10.19 -8.11
C LEU A 65 -18.08 9.43 -9.07
N TYR A 66 -18.33 8.14 -8.80
CA TYR A 66 -19.30 7.35 -9.53
C TYR A 66 -20.72 7.95 -9.43
N TRP A 67 -21.15 8.29 -8.23
CA TRP A 67 -22.48 8.85 -7.98
C TRP A 67 -22.60 10.28 -8.48
N GLU A 68 -21.57 11.11 -8.30
CA GLU A 68 -21.52 12.46 -8.85
C GLU A 68 -21.63 12.45 -10.38
N PHE A 69 -20.94 11.50 -11.04
CA PHE A 69 -21.02 11.34 -12.49
C PHE A 69 -22.42 10.94 -12.97
N ILE A 70 -23.09 10.02 -12.26
CA ILE A 70 -24.48 9.61 -12.58
C ILE A 70 -25.43 10.80 -12.45
N GLU A 71 -25.35 11.56 -11.36
CA GLU A 71 -26.17 12.76 -11.12
C GLU A 71 -25.96 13.82 -12.22
N VAL A 72 -24.70 14.12 -12.57
CA VAL A 72 -24.37 15.07 -13.64
C VAL A 72 -24.93 14.61 -14.99
N TRP A 73 -24.82 13.32 -15.30
CA TRP A 73 -25.34 12.75 -16.55
C TRP A 73 -26.87 12.81 -16.61
N LEU A 74 -27.56 12.41 -15.53
CA LEU A 74 -29.03 12.38 -15.47
C LEU A 74 -29.64 13.78 -15.53
N ASN A 75 -28.98 14.79 -14.95
CA ASN A 75 -29.46 16.18 -14.91
C ASN A 75 -29.28 16.93 -16.24
N THR A 76 -28.23 16.62 -17.01
CA THR A 76 -27.89 17.33 -18.26
C THR A 76 -28.64 16.81 -19.50
N GLU A 77 -29.25 15.63 -19.44
CA GLU A 77 -30.04 15.07 -20.55
C GLU A 77 -31.31 15.88 -20.88
N LYS A 78 -31.73 16.85 -20.06
CA LYS A 78 -32.91 17.68 -20.33
C LYS A 78 -32.70 18.80 -21.36
N ASP A 79 -31.46 19.20 -21.66
CA ASP A 79 -31.19 20.47 -22.37
C ASP A 79 -30.45 20.39 -23.73
N GLN A 80 -30.02 19.21 -24.23
CA GLN A 80 -29.28 19.15 -25.49
C GLN A 80 -29.71 17.97 -26.39
N ALA A 81 -30.34 18.31 -27.52
CA ALA A 81 -30.72 17.39 -28.58
C ALA A 81 -29.49 16.70 -29.22
N ASP A 82 -29.49 15.37 -29.17
CA ASP A 82 -28.88 14.38 -30.05
C ASP A 82 -27.47 14.66 -30.59
N SER A 83 -26.46 14.12 -29.90
CA SER A 83 -25.17 13.80 -30.52
C SER A 83 -25.35 12.62 -31.49
N TYR A 84 -25.30 12.88 -32.80
CA TYR A 84 -25.60 11.86 -33.83
C TYR A 84 -24.46 10.88 -34.14
N THR A 85 -23.23 11.13 -33.67
CA THR A 85 -22.06 10.28 -33.99
C THR A 85 -21.39 9.69 -32.76
N ALA A 86 -20.78 8.51 -32.89
CA ALA A 86 -20.04 7.85 -31.81
C ALA A 86 -18.92 8.73 -31.22
N LYS A 87 -18.27 9.52 -32.08
CA LYS A 87 -17.23 10.48 -31.69
C LYS A 87 -17.77 11.63 -30.83
N ASP A 88 -18.99 12.09 -31.11
CA ASP A 88 -19.61 13.17 -30.34
C ASP A 88 -20.06 12.68 -28.96
N CYS A 89 -20.57 11.45 -28.86
CA CYS A 89 -20.85 10.81 -27.58
C CYS A 89 -19.57 10.59 -26.77
N LEU A 90 -18.47 10.12 -27.37
CA LEU A 90 -17.19 9.98 -26.67
C LEU A 90 -16.70 11.33 -26.11
N LYS A 91 -16.75 12.39 -26.92
CA LYS A 91 -16.42 13.74 -26.46
C LYS A 91 -17.34 14.20 -25.32
N ARG A 92 -18.62 13.86 -25.37
CA ARG A 92 -19.58 14.17 -24.31
C ARG A 92 -19.23 13.44 -23.01
N ILE A 93 -18.96 12.14 -23.07
CA ILE A 93 -18.52 11.33 -21.93
C ILE A 93 -17.25 11.93 -21.30
N ILE A 94 -16.25 12.23 -22.13
CA ILE A 94 -15.00 12.85 -21.68
C ILE A 94 -15.26 14.22 -21.05
N LYS A 95 -16.11 15.06 -21.65
CA LYS A 95 -16.46 16.38 -21.11
C LYS A 95 -17.12 16.29 -19.74
N HIS A 96 -18.05 15.35 -19.53
CA HIS A 96 -18.67 15.16 -18.22
C HIS A 96 -17.70 14.54 -17.21
N GLY A 97 -16.83 13.61 -17.61
CA GLY A 97 -15.75 13.11 -16.77
C GLY A 97 -14.77 14.22 -16.36
N HIS A 98 -14.43 15.13 -17.28
CA HIS A 98 -13.60 16.31 -17.03
C HIS A 98 -14.24 17.34 -16.10
N SER A 99 -15.57 17.39 -15.99
CA SER A 99 -16.20 18.26 -14.99
C SER A 99 -16.07 17.74 -13.56
N VAL A 100 -15.83 16.44 -13.39
CA VAL A 100 -15.67 15.77 -12.09
C VAL A 100 -14.18 15.66 -11.72
N LEU A 101 -13.29 15.55 -12.71
CA LEU A 101 -11.83 15.42 -12.52
C LEU A 101 -11.07 16.73 -12.74
N ARG A 102 -9.92 16.90 -12.08
CA ARG A 102 -8.99 18.03 -12.34
C ARG A 102 -8.08 17.78 -13.56
N GLU A 103 -7.48 18.85 -14.09
CA GLU A 103 -6.75 18.86 -15.38
C GLU A 103 -5.75 17.70 -15.60
N PRO A 104 -4.88 17.29 -14.66
CA PRO A 104 -3.91 16.22 -14.91
C PRO A 104 -4.54 14.82 -14.96
N LEU A 105 -5.55 14.56 -14.12
CA LEU A 105 -6.30 13.30 -14.10
C LEU A 105 -7.25 13.21 -15.30
N ALA A 106 -7.81 14.34 -15.70
CA ALA A 106 -8.69 14.48 -16.85
C ALA A 106 -8.03 14.05 -18.17
N SER A 107 -6.76 14.40 -18.39
CA SER A 107 -6.04 13.99 -19.61
C SER A 107 -5.79 12.48 -19.67
N LEU A 108 -5.51 11.86 -18.52
CA LEU A 108 -5.28 10.42 -18.38
C LEU A 108 -6.59 9.62 -18.46
N PHE A 109 -7.69 10.15 -17.92
CA PHE A 109 -9.02 9.55 -18.00
C PHE A 109 -9.43 9.23 -19.44
N GLY A 110 -9.21 10.18 -20.37
CA GLY A 110 -9.49 9.95 -21.79
C GLY A 110 -8.63 8.83 -22.39
N PHE A 111 -7.38 8.69 -21.94
CA PHE A 111 -6.48 7.63 -22.39
C PHE A 111 -6.88 6.26 -21.81
N SER A 112 -7.18 6.17 -20.51
CA SER A 112 -7.65 4.95 -19.84
C SER A 112 -8.96 4.44 -20.46
N LEU A 113 -9.88 5.35 -20.81
CA LEU A 113 -11.10 5.00 -21.53
C LEU A 113 -10.81 4.44 -22.93
N THR A 114 -9.81 4.97 -23.63
CA THR A 114 -9.38 4.40 -24.93
C THR A 114 -8.68 3.05 -24.82
N LEU A 115 -8.01 2.80 -23.68
CA LEU A 115 -7.38 1.52 -23.36
C LEU A 115 -8.38 0.43 -22.94
N ARG A 116 -9.64 0.80 -22.67
CA ARG A 116 -10.71 -0.10 -22.25
C ARG A 116 -10.36 -0.86 -20.96
N SER A 117 -9.59 -0.24 -20.07
CA SER A 117 -9.05 -0.88 -18.86
C SER A 117 -10.12 -1.29 -17.85
N ALA A 118 -11.31 -0.65 -17.87
CA ALA A 118 -12.45 -1.01 -17.02
C ALA A 118 -13.35 -2.12 -17.60
N SER A 119 -13.14 -2.55 -18.84
CA SER A 119 -13.97 -3.58 -19.49
C SER A 119 -14.07 -4.90 -18.69
N PRO A 120 -12.97 -5.46 -18.13
CA PRO A 120 -13.05 -6.71 -17.36
C PRO A 120 -13.99 -6.62 -16.14
N ARG A 121 -14.07 -5.44 -15.49
CA ARG A 121 -14.95 -5.23 -14.33
C ARG A 121 -16.42 -5.26 -14.73
N LEU A 122 -16.78 -4.72 -15.89
CA LEU A 122 -18.14 -4.82 -16.42
C LEU A 122 -18.51 -6.25 -16.83
N VAL A 123 -17.53 -7.04 -17.31
CA VAL A 123 -17.74 -8.47 -17.59
C VAL A 123 -18.02 -9.24 -16.30
N LEU A 124 -17.36 -8.89 -15.19
CA LEU A 124 -17.67 -9.46 -13.88
C LEU A 124 -19.12 -9.16 -13.45
N TYR A 125 -19.60 -7.92 -13.62
CA TYR A 125 -21.01 -7.60 -13.33
C TYR A 125 -22.00 -8.35 -14.25
N ARG A 126 -21.64 -8.62 -15.51
CA ARG A 126 -22.45 -9.48 -16.39
C ARG A 126 -22.59 -10.90 -15.85
N GLN A 127 -21.51 -11.47 -15.30
CA GLN A 127 -21.53 -12.80 -14.67
C GLN A 127 -22.42 -12.81 -13.43
N LEU A 128 -22.29 -11.81 -12.56
CA LEU A 128 -23.14 -11.68 -11.37
C LEU A 128 -24.62 -11.48 -11.74
N ALA A 129 -24.90 -10.77 -12.85
CA ALA A 129 -26.25 -10.62 -13.37
C ALA A 129 -26.83 -11.95 -13.89
N GLU A 130 -26.02 -12.78 -14.55
CA GLU A 130 -26.44 -14.12 -14.99
C GLU A 130 -26.74 -15.02 -13.79
N GLU A 131 -25.90 -14.98 -12.75
CA GLU A 131 -26.11 -15.71 -11.50
C GLU A 131 -27.42 -15.27 -10.80
N SER A 132 -27.66 -13.96 -10.69
CA SER A 132 -28.91 -13.40 -10.15
C SER A 132 -30.15 -13.86 -10.93
N LEU A 133 -30.11 -13.82 -12.27
CA LEU A 133 -31.21 -14.30 -13.12
C LEU A 133 -31.42 -15.82 -13.03
N SER A 134 -30.35 -16.60 -12.91
CA SER A 134 -30.40 -18.06 -12.81
C SER A 134 -30.93 -18.55 -11.45
N SER A 135 -30.77 -17.75 -10.40
CA SER A 135 -31.21 -18.07 -9.04
C SER A 135 -32.74 -18.09 -8.90
N PHE A 136 -33.47 -17.42 -9.79
CA PHE A 136 -34.93 -17.31 -9.80
C PHE A 136 -35.51 -17.64 -11.18
N PRO A 137 -35.57 -18.92 -11.60
CA PRO A 137 -36.14 -19.29 -12.88
C PRO A 137 -37.62 -18.88 -12.94
N LEU A 138 -37.96 -18.02 -13.92
CA LEU A 138 -39.35 -17.66 -14.20
C LEU A 138 -40.10 -18.86 -14.79
N SER A 139 -41.37 -19.00 -14.42
CA SER A 139 -42.29 -20.07 -14.81
C SER A 139 -42.39 -20.33 -16.33
N ASP A 140 -41.99 -19.36 -17.15
CA ASP A 140 -42.10 -19.41 -18.62
C ASP A 140 -41.06 -20.35 -19.27
N ASP A 141 -39.93 -20.63 -18.61
CA ASP A 141 -38.92 -21.58 -19.13
C ASP A 141 -39.35 -23.05 -18.98
N ILE A 142 -40.34 -23.32 -18.12
CA ILE A 142 -40.96 -24.65 -17.97
C ILE A 142 -41.91 -24.95 -19.14
N ILE A 143 -42.39 -23.92 -19.85
CA ILE A 143 -43.37 -24.07 -20.94
C ILE A 143 -42.69 -24.32 -22.29
N LEU A 144 -41.48 -23.79 -22.50
CA LEU A 144 -40.73 -24.01 -23.75
C LEU A 144 -40.13 -25.43 -23.87
N ASN A 145 -39.92 -26.13 -22.75
CA ASN A 145 -39.42 -27.52 -22.75
C ASN A 145 -40.52 -28.59 -22.83
N ASN A 146 -41.80 -28.21 -22.88
CA ASN A 146 -42.92 -29.17 -22.93
C ASN A 146 -43.58 -29.32 -24.32
N ALA A 147 -43.03 -28.70 -25.37
CA ALA A 147 -43.50 -28.85 -26.76
C ALA A 147 -42.57 -29.75 -27.58
N GLY A 148 -42.32 -30.97 -27.11
CA GLY A 148 -41.56 -32.00 -27.83
C GLY A 148 -41.82 -33.38 -27.21
N GLY A 149 -42.89 -34.03 -27.64
CA GLY A 149 -43.30 -35.32 -27.10
C GLY A 149 -42.32 -36.46 -27.43
N GLY A 150 -42.01 -37.26 -26.40
CA GLY A 150 -41.70 -38.68 -26.52
C GLY A 150 -40.22 -39.06 -26.39
N ILE A 151 -39.91 -39.76 -25.28
CA ILE A 151 -39.11 -40.99 -25.15
C ILE A 151 -38.17 -40.97 -23.93
N SER A 152 -38.32 -42.03 -23.12
CA SER A 152 -37.46 -42.60 -22.08
C SER A 152 -36.90 -41.69 -20.98
N LYS A 153 -37.41 -41.93 -19.76
CA LYS A 153 -36.62 -41.91 -18.53
C LYS A 153 -35.41 -42.84 -18.73
N ASN A 154 -34.22 -42.27 -18.86
CA ASN A 154 -32.96 -42.95 -18.54
C ASN A 154 -32.05 -41.94 -17.86
N GLU A 155 -31.45 -42.42 -16.78
CA GLU A 155 -30.45 -41.80 -15.93
C GLU A 155 -29.40 -41.04 -16.74
N ILE A 156 -29.32 -39.71 -16.54
CA ILE A 156 -28.14 -38.92 -16.87
C ILE A 156 -27.85 -38.02 -15.67
N ASN A 157 -26.84 -38.45 -14.93
CA ASN A 157 -25.92 -37.77 -14.02
C ASN A 157 -26.33 -36.43 -13.36
N ASP A 158 -26.26 -36.45 -12.03
CA ASP A 158 -25.96 -35.33 -11.12
C ASP A 158 -24.57 -34.70 -11.37
N GLU A 159 -24.18 -34.45 -12.63
CA GLU A 159 -22.91 -33.80 -13.02
C GLU A 159 -23.14 -32.54 -13.87
N ALA A 160 -24.22 -31.79 -13.62
CA ALA A 160 -24.46 -30.47 -14.24
C ALA A 160 -24.32 -29.30 -13.23
N LYS A 161 -23.58 -29.51 -12.14
CA LYS A 161 -23.09 -28.46 -11.23
C LYS A 161 -21.58 -28.36 -11.32
N SER A 162 -21.03 -28.09 -12.51
CA SER A 162 -19.67 -27.53 -12.70
C SER A 162 -19.20 -27.64 -14.15
N ASP A 163 -19.94 -27.10 -15.12
CA ASP A 163 -19.33 -26.88 -16.44
C ASP A 163 -19.58 -25.46 -16.94
N HIS A 164 -18.50 -24.69 -16.85
CA HIS A 164 -18.21 -23.44 -17.51
C HIS A 164 -18.95 -22.20 -16.96
N LEU A 165 -18.26 -21.44 -16.10
CA LEU A 165 -18.36 -19.99 -16.10
C LEU A 165 -18.19 -19.53 -17.56
N LEU A 166 -19.28 -19.26 -18.28
CA LEU A 166 -19.26 -18.82 -19.67
C LEU A 166 -18.74 -17.39 -19.72
N VAL A 167 -17.42 -17.23 -19.60
CA VAL A 167 -16.73 -15.95 -19.77
C VAL A 167 -17.06 -15.43 -21.17
N GLY A 168 -17.93 -14.42 -21.24
CA GLY A 168 -18.17 -13.64 -22.46
C GLY A 168 -19.57 -13.69 -23.05
N ILE A 169 -20.55 -14.39 -22.46
CA ILE A 169 -21.95 -14.29 -22.90
C ILE A 169 -22.63 -13.13 -22.17
N ASN A 170 -23.20 -12.19 -22.94
CA ASN A 170 -23.98 -11.10 -22.38
C ASN A 170 -25.39 -11.61 -21.97
N PRO A 171 -25.83 -11.44 -20.71
CA PRO A 171 -27.10 -11.99 -20.25
C PRO A 171 -28.29 -11.50 -21.08
N LYS A 172 -29.22 -12.41 -21.36
CA LYS A 172 -30.50 -12.10 -21.98
C LYS A 172 -31.57 -12.02 -20.91
N THR A 173 -32.28 -10.90 -20.86
CA THR A 173 -33.35 -10.69 -19.89
C THR A 173 -34.70 -11.20 -20.40
N PRO A 174 -35.52 -11.78 -19.52
CA PRO A 174 -36.87 -12.24 -19.87
C PRO A 174 -37.77 -11.04 -20.23
N GLY A 175 -38.64 -11.23 -21.24
CA GLY A 175 -39.61 -10.20 -21.66
C GLY A 175 -39.04 -8.92 -22.26
N GLY A 176 -37.74 -8.85 -22.56
CA GLY A 176 -37.08 -7.67 -23.14
C GLY A 176 -37.01 -6.46 -22.20
N LYS A 177 -37.14 -6.67 -20.88
CA LYS A 177 -36.95 -5.66 -19.84
C LYS A 177 -35.45 -5.47 -19.59
N CYS A 178 -34.97 -4.23 -19.45
CA CYS A 178 -33.53 -3.93 -19.45
C CYS A 178 -32.92 -3.65 -18.07
N CYS A 179 -33.76 -3.45 -17.06
CA CYS A 179 -33.36 -3.17 -15.69
C CYS A 179 -34.19 -4.04 -14.74
N TRP A 180 -33.58 -4.49 -13.63
CA TRP A 180 -34.29 -5.18 -12.56
C TRP A 180 -33.62 -4.93 -11.21
N VAL A 181 -34.37 -5.12 -10.13
CA VAL A 181 -33.87 -5.03 -8.76
C VAL A 181 -33.88 -6.41 -8.13
N ASP A 182 -32.76 -6.80 -7.54
CA ASP A 182 -32.58 -8.04 -6.80
C ASP A 182 -32.50 -7.73 -5.29
N THR A 183 -33.39 -8.36 -4.52
CA THR A 183 -33.46 -8.23 -3.06
C THR A 183 -32.99 -9.51 -2.33
N GLY A 184 -32.55 -10.53 -3.07
CA GLY A 184 -32.13 -11.85 -2.57
C GLY A 184 -33.28 -12.84 -2.35
N ASP A 185 -34.53 -12.36 -2.29
CA ASP A 185 -35.75 -13.16 -2.19
C ASP A 185 -36.61 -13.11 -3.46
N ALA A 186 -36.55 -12.00 -4.20
CA ALA A 186 -37.33 -11.78 -5.41
C ALA A 186 -36.60 -10.85 -6.40
N LEU A 187 -36.97 -10.98 -7.68
CA LEU A 187 -36.54 -10.08 -8.75
C LEU A 187 -37.70 -9.17 -9.18
N PHE A 188 -37.49 -7.86 -9.14
CA PHE A 188 -38.49 -6.86 -9.56
C PHE A 188 -38.09 -6.23 -10.89
N PHE A 189 -38.90 -6.47 -11.94
CA PHE A 189 -38.71 -5.90 -13.27
C PHE A 189 -39.56 -4.65 -13.52
N ASP A 190 -40.59 -4.42 -12.69
CA ASP A 190 -41.52 -3.30 -12.80
C ASP A 190 -41.50 -2.41 -11.54
N VAL A 191 -41.56 -1.11 -11.77
CA VAL A 191 -41.46 -0.08 -10.71
C VAL A 191 -42.64 -0.16 -9.72
N ALA A 192 -43.84 -0.53 -10.19
CA ALA A 192 -45.02 -0.61 -9.36
C ALA A 192 -44.89 -1.69 -8.26
N ASP A 193 -44.32 -2.83 -8.60
CA ASP A 193 -44.13 -3.95 -7.67
C ASP A 193 -43.03 -3.65 -6.64
N LEU A 194 -41.95 -2.99 -7.09
CA LEU A 194 -40.90 -2.51 -6.21
C LEU A 194 -41.44 -1.50 -5.17
N LEU A 195 -42.30 -0.57 -5.59
CA LEU A 195 -42.93 0.39 -4.68
C LEU A 195 -43.83 -0.28 -3.63
N PHE A 196 -44.44 -1.42 -3.98
CA PHE A 196 -45.21 -2.21 -3.02
C PHE A 196 -44.30 -2.86 -1.97
N TRP A 197 -43.20 -3.50 -2.40
CA TRP A 197 -42.19 -4.08 -1.50
C TRP A 197 -41.57 -3.03 -0.57
N LEU A 198 -41.25 -1.85 -1.10
CA LEU A 198 -40.68 -0.72 -0.34
C LEU A 198 -41.61 -0.16 0.76
N ARG A 199 -42.92 -0.40 0.68
CA ARG A 199 -43.91 0.03 1.70
C ARG A 199 -44.07 -0.97 2.85
N SER A 200 -43.71 -2.23 2.63
CA SER A 200 -43.79 -3.29 3.63
C SER A 200 -42.65 -4.30 3.43
N PRO A 201 -41.40 -3.92 3.77
CA PRO A 201 -40.31 -4.89 3.80
C PRO A 201 -40.66 -5.93 4.88
N THR A 202 -40.94 -7.16 4.46
CA THR A 202 -41.37 -8.24 5.35
C THR A 202 -40.31 -8.52 6.42
N ARG A 203 -40.45 -7.91 7.61
CA ARG A 203 -39.74 -8.33 8.83
C ARG A 203 -40.49 -9.51 9.46
N LEU A 204 -40.44 -10.68 8.85
CA LEU A 204 -40.86 -11.92 9.52
C LEU A 204 -39.61 -12.60 10.10
N ALA A 205 -39.40 -12.39 11.40
CA ALA A 205 -38.43 -13.15 12.18
C ALA A 205 -38.85 -14.62 12.20
N GLY A 206 -38.10 -15.50 11.53
CA GLY A 206 -38.41 -16.94 11.58
C GLY A 206 -37.57 -17.83 10.68
N ASP A 207 -37.34 -17.47 9.42
CA ASP A 207 -36.54 -18.27 8.48
C ASP A 207 -35.35 -17.47 7.97
N SER A 208 -34.21 -18.16 7.81
CA SER A 208 -32.90 -17.60 7.43
C SER A 208 -32.95 -16.81 6.12
N PHE A 209 -33.10 -15.48 6.23
CA PHE A 209 -32.91 -14.55 5.13
C PHE A 209 -31.47 -14.65 4.62
N GLN A 210 -31.28 -15.16 3.41
CA GLN A 210 -29.99 -15.08 2.72
C GLN A 210 -29.98 -13.77 1.93
N GLN A 211 -29.47 -12.70 2.55
CA GLN A 211 -29.27 -11.42 1.87
C GLN A 211 -28.34 -11.62 0.66
N PRO A 212 -28.53 -10.86 -0.44
CA PRO A 212 -27.65 -10.98 -1.59
C PRO A 212 -26.22 -10.60 -1.18
N GLU A 213 -25.25 -11.42 -1.59
CA GLU A 213 -23.85 -11.22 -1.25
C GLU A 213 -23.33 -9.90 -1.84
N LEU A 214 -22.66 -9.10 -1.00
CA LEU A 214 -22.06 -7.83 -1.37
C LEU A 214 -20.54 -7.98 -1.42
N PHE A 215 -19.94 -7.41 -2.46
CA PHE A 215 -18.50 -7.43 -2.66
C PHE A 215 -17.88 -6.04 -2.46
N ASP A 216 -16.58 -5.98 -2.14
CA ASP A 216 -15.86 -4.71 -1.90
C ASP A 216 -15.89 -3.73 -3.09
N PHE A 217 -16.04 -4.27 -4.29
CA PHE A 217 -16.13 -3.55 -5.56
C PHE A 217 -17.55 -3.10 -5.93
N ASP A 218 -18.57 -3.46 -5.16
CA ASP A 218 -19.94 -3.01 -5.42
C ASP A 218 -20.13 -1.52 -5.09
N HIS A 219 -20.98 -0.85 -5.87
CA HIS A 219 -21.28 0.57 -5.67
C HIS A 219 -22.42 0.72 -4.69
N VAL A 220 -22.10 0.95 -3.41
CA VAL A 220 -23.07 1.26 -2.36
C VAL A 220 -23.35 2.76 -2.35
N HIS A 221 -24.62 3.14 -2.32
CA HIS A 221 -25.02 4.55 -2.29
C HIS A 221 -24.68 5.19 -0.93
N VAL A 222 -24.20 6.44 -0.97
CA VAL A 222 -23.65 7.21 0.18
C VAL A 222 -24.61 7.28 1.38
N THR A 223 -25.92 7.30 1.14
CA THR A 223 -26.94 7.45 2.18
C THR A 223 -27.46 6.12 2.74
N SER A 224 -26.88 4.98 2.38
CA SER A 224 -27.35 3.66 2.80
C SER A 224 -27.03 3.39 4.28
N HIS A 225 -27.92 2.67 4.98
CA HIS A 225 -27.80 2.39 6.42
C HIS A 225 -27.52 0.89 6.68
N THR A 226 -26.83 0.60 7.79
CA THR A 226 -26.57 -0.77 8.27
C THR A 226 -27.81 -1.42 8.87
N GLY A 227 -28.00 -2.73 8.63
CA GLY A 227 -29.17 -3.50 9.09
C GLY A 227 -30.45 -3.32 8.26
N CYS A 228 -30.40 -2.55 7.17
CA CYS A 228 -31.49 -2.44 6.19
C CYS A 228 -31.43 -3.58 5.16
N PRO A 229 -32.57 -4.02 4.60
CA PRO A 229 -32.58 -4.96 3.49
C PRO A 229 -31.81 -4.38 2.29
N VAL A 230 -31.05 -5.24 1.62
CA VAL A 230 -30.22 -4.89 0.46
C VAL A 230 -31.08 -4.91 -0.80
N ALA A 231 -30.96 -3.89 -1.64
CA ALA A 231 -31.57 -3.82 -2.95
C ALA A 231 -30.51 -3.50 -4.00
N ILE A 232 -30.23 -4.46 -4.88
CA ILE A 232 -29.22 -4.37 -5.94
C ILE A 232 -29.92 -4.05 -7.25
N LEU A 233 -29.64 -2.89 -7.84
CA LEU A 233 -30.12 -2.51 -9.16
C LEU A 233 -29.14 -3.00 -10.23
N TYR A 234 -29.63 -3.87 -11.11
CA TYR A 234 -28.98 -4.22 -12.38
C TYR A 234 -29.56 -3.34 -13.49
N GLY A 235 -28.71 -2.57 -14.16
CA GLY A 235 -29.13 -1.74 -15.29
C GLY A 235 -28.01 -0.84 -15.82
N ALA A 236 -28.23 -0.27 -17.00
CA ALA A 236 -27.26 0.57 -17.68
C ALA A 236 -27.65 2.05 -17.63
N LEU A 237 -26.70 2.91 -17.24
CA LEU A 237 -26.80 4.36 -17.39
C LEU A 237 -27.05 4.73 -18.87
N GLY A 238 -28.03 5.60 -19.12
CA GLY A 238 -28.49 5.98 -20.47
C GLY A 238 -29.71 5.19 -20.97
N THR A 239 -30.28 4.30 -20.15
CA THR A 239 -31.62 3.73 -20.37
C THR A 239 -32.66 4.46 -19.52
N ASP A 240 -33.89 4.60 -20.04
CA ASP A 240 -34.99 5.24 -19.30
C ASP A 240 -35.35 4.46 -18.02
N CYS A 241 -35.29 3.11 -18.07
CA CYS A 241 -35.57 2.27 -16.91
C CYS A 241 -34.61 2.52 -15.75
N PHE A 242 -33.32 2.75 -16.03
CA PHE A 242 -32.34 3.01 -14.98
C PHE A 242 -32.69 4.28 -14.21
N ARG A 243 -33.09 5.34 -14.90
CA ARG A 243 -33.49 6.62 -14.29
C ARG A 243 -34.68 6.45 -13.35
N GLU A 244 -35.71 5.73 -13.77
CA GLU A 244 -36.93 5.51 -12.97
C GLU A 244 -36.62 4.75 -11.68
N PHE A 245 -35.90 3.63 -11.78
CA PHE A 245 -35.51 2.84 -10.61
C PHE A 245 -34.54 3.60 -9.69
N HIS A 246 -33.56 4.29 -10.26
CA HIS A 246 -32.55 5.02 -9.51
C HIS A 246 -33.16 6.09 -8.60
N VAL A 247 -34.06 6.93 -9.12
CA VAL A 247 -34.70 8.00 -8.33
C VAL A 247 -35.45 7.42 -7.12
N ILE A 248 -36.22 6.35 -7.32
CA ILE A 248 -37.03 5.72 -6.27
C ILE A 248 -36.14 5.06 -5.20
N LEU A 249 -35.08 4.36 -5.62
CA LEU A 249 -34.15 3.70 -4.71
C LEU A 249 -33.30 4.70 -3.93
N VAL A 250 -32.90 5.82 -4.55
CA VAL A 250 -32.20 6.92 -3.87
C VAL A 250 -33.08 7.56 -2.80
N ASP A 251 -34.35 7.83 -3.10
CA ASP A 251 -35.29 8.39 -2.12
C ASP A 251 -35.54 7.41 -0.97
N ALA A 252 -35.71 6.11 -1.27
CA ALA A 252 -35.84 5.07 -0.24
C ALA A 252 -34.56 4.90 0.61
N ALA A 253 -33.38 5.05 0.02
CA ALA A 253 -32.11 5.02 0.73
C ALA A 253 -31.92 6.26 1.61
N LYS A 254 -32.31 7.45 1.15
CA LYS A 254 -32.30 8.70 1.94
C LYS A 254 -33.21 8.62 3.16
N GLU A 255 -34.34 7.93 3.04
CA GLU A 255 -35.25 7.65 4.14
C GLU A 255 -34.77 6.51 5.08
N GLY A 256 -33.66 5.85 4.74
CA GLY A 256 -33.07 4.77 5.55
C GLY A 256 -33.84 3.46 5.53
N ARG A 257 -34.62 3.20 4.47
CA ARG A 257 -35.43 1.96 4.34
C ARG A 257 -34.65 0.79 3.74
N ILE A 258 -33.68 1.08 2.87
CA ILE A 258 -32.91 0.06 2.12
C ILE A 258 -31.42 0.40 2.09
N LYS A 259 -30.59 -0.62 1.86
CA LYS A 259 -29.21 -0.47 1.41
C LYS A 259 -29.17 -0.57 -0.11
N TYR A 260 -28.98 0.57 -0.78
CA TYR A 260 -29.04 0.65 -2.24
C TYR A 260 -27.66 0.40 -2.87
N VAL A 261 -27.61 -0.56 -3.79
CA VAL A 261 -26.39 -0.96 -4.50
C VAL A 261 -26.67 -0.97 -6.01
N VAL A 262 -25.68 -0.59 -6.82
CA VAL A 262 -25.77 -0.64 -8.30
C VAL A 262 -24.71 -1.57 -8.87
N ARG A 263 -25.15 -2.50 -9.72
CA ARG A 263 -24.29 -3.34 -10.58
C ARG A 263 -24.56 -2.97 -12.04
N PRO A 264 -23.67 -2.21 -12.70
CA PRO A 264 -23.93 -1.71 -14.04
C PRO A 264 -23.83 -2.82 -15.08
N VAL A 265 -24.94 -3.09 -15.76
CA VAL A 265 -25.04 -4.13 -16.79
C VAL A 265 -25.95 -3.65 -17.92
N LEU A 266 -25.51 -3.85 -19.17
CA LEU A 266 -26.34 -3.67 -20.36
C LEU A 266 -26.64 -5.04 -20.98
N PRO A 267 -27.85 -5.60 -20.76
CA PRO A 267 -28.24 -6.91 -21.30
C PRO A 267 -28.27 -6.93 -22.84
N ALA A 268 -28.13 -8.13 -23.40
CA ALA A 268 -28.22 -8.35 -24.84
C ALA A 268 -29.62 -8.00 -25.36
N GLY A 269 -29.70 -7.18 -26.43
CA GLY A 269 -30.96 -6.71 -27.02
C GLY A 269 -31.50 -5.40 -26.44
N CYS A 270 -30.90 -4.87 -25.37
CA CYS A 270 -31.28 -3.58 -24.76
C CYS A 270 -30.58 -2.37 -25.37
N GLU A 271 -29.66 -2.57 -26.30
CA GLU A 271 -28.90 -1.52 -26.98
C GLU A 271 -29.76 -0.53 -27.76
N ALA A 272 -30.92 -0.96 -28.27
CA ALA A 272 -31.85 -0.09 -28.97
C ALA A 272 -32.67 0.81 -28.01
N LYS A 273 -32.71 0.43 -26.72
CA LYS A 273 -33.42 1.16 -25.65
C LYS A 273 -32.48 2.01 -24.79
N ALA A 274 -31.19 1.69 -24.76
CA ALA A 274 -30.16 2.60 -24.30
C ALA A 274 -29.98 3.68 -25.38
N GLY A 275 -30.05 4.96 -25.02
CA GLY A 275 -29.82 6.05 -25.98
C GLY A 275 -28.49 5.89 -26.74
N LEU A 276 -28.30 6.62 -27.85
CA LEU A 276 -27.17 6.40 -28.77
C LEU A 276 -25.80 6.31 -28.06
N CYS A 277 -25.58 7.10 -27.00
CA CYS A 277 -24.33 7.08 -26.23
C CYS A 277 -24.19 5.90 -25.25
N GLY A 278 -25.30 5.33 -24.78
CA GLY A 278 -25.31 4.20 -23.83
C GLY A 278 -24.99 2.85 -24.46
N ALA A 279 -25.11 2.72 -25.79
CA ALA A 279 -24.81 1.48 -26.53
C ALA A 279 -23.42 1.48 -27.23
N ILE A 280 -22.66 2.55 -27.13
CA ILE A 280 -21.39 2.68 -27.88
C ILE A 280 -20.35 1.73 -27.32
N GLY A 281 -19.75 0.95 -28.23
CA GLY A 281 -18.71 -0.01 -27.89
C GLY A 281 -19.23 -1.37 -27.39
N ALA A 282 -20.55 -1.59 -27.40
CA ALA A 282 -21.18 -2.81 -26.87
C ALA A 282 -21.36 -3.95 -27.90
N ARG A 283 -21.35 -3.64 -29.21
CA ARG A 283 -21.79 -4.58 -30.28
C ARG A 283 -20.72 -5.52 -30.83
N ASP A 284 -19.47 -5.07 -30.88
CA ASP A 284 -18.37 -5.79 -31.55
C ASP A 284 -17.41 -6.43 -30.54
N SER A 285 -16.68 -7.46 -30.98
CA SER A 285 -15.58 -8.05 -30.20
C SER A 285 -14.57 -6.96 -29.81
N LEU A 286 -14.23 -6.88 -28.53
CA LEU A 286 -13.34 -5.84 -28.02
C LEU A 286 -11.93 -5.99 -28.58
N SER A 287 -11.42 -4.97 -29.28
CA SER A 287 -10.01 -4.91 -29.69
C SER A 287 -9.18 -4.34 -28.55
N LEU A 288 -8.09 -5.01 -28.19
CA LEU A 288 -7.23 -4.61 -27.08
C LEU A 288 -6.07 -3.73 -27.55
N GLY A 289 -5.50 -2.96 -26.62
CA GLY A 289 -4.28 -2.18 -26.81
C GLY A 289 -3.22 -2.55 -25.79
N GLY A 290 -2.03 -1.95 -25.86
CA GLY A 290 -0.98 -2.13 -24.85
C GLY A 290 -0.08 -3.35 -25.04
N TYR A 291 -0.05 -3.96 -26.23
CA TYR A 291 0.85 -5.08 -26.56
C TYR A 291 1.89 -4.70 -27.62
N GLY A 292 3.02 -5.40 -27.59
CA GLY A 292 4.06 -5.33 -28.61
C GLY A 292 3.87 -6.38 -29.68
N VAL A 293 4.08 -6.00 -30.95
CA VAL A 293 4.17 -6.92 -32.08
C VAL A 293 5.60 -6.92 -32.56
N GLU A 294 6.21 -8.10 -32.57
CA GLU A 294 7.53 -8.31 -33.15
C GLU A 294 7.45 -9.07 -34.48
N LEU A 295 8.29 -8.64 -35.42
CA LEU A 295 8.56 -9.35 -36.66
C LEU A 295 10.04 -9.73 -36.66
N ALA A 296 10.32 -10.91 -36.08
CA ALA A 296 11.68 -11.44 -35.99
C ALA A 296 12.19 -11.96 -37.34
N LEU A 297 13.44 -11.66 -37.65
CA LEU A 297 14.12 -12.16 -38.85
C LEU A 297 14.74 -13.53 -38.55
N LYS A 298 14.11 -14.61 -39.04
CA LYS A 298 14.51 -16.00 -38.74
C LYS A 298 15.87 -16.40 -39.36
N ASN A 299 16.22 -15.85 -40.51
CA ASN A 299 17.48 -16.16 -41.21
C ASN A 299 18.40 -14.93 -41.18
N MET A 300 19.18 -14.78 -40.12
CA MET A 300 20.27 -13.80 -39.99
C MET A 300 21.60 -14.49 -39.64
N GLU A 301 21.88 -15.65 -40.26
CA GLU A 301 23.22 -16.25 -40.17
C GLU A 301 24.19 -15.40 -40.97
N TYR A 302 24.83 -14.44 -40.30
CA TYR A 302 25.93 -13.69 -40.86
C TYR A 302 27.15 -14.61 -40.94
N LYS A 303 27.75 -14.68 -42.14
CA LYS A 303 29.14 -15.10 -42.27
C LYS A 303 29.99 -13.97 -41.68
N ALA A 304 30.34 -14.05 -40.40
CA ALA A 304 31.42 -13.25 -39.86
C ALA A 304 32.68 -13.59 -40.68
N MET A 305 33.19 -12.62 -41.44
CA MET A 305 34.50 -12.75 -42.08
C MET A 305 35.56 -12.74 -40.99
N ASP A 306 36.49 -13.68 -41.08
CA ASP A 306 37.57 -13.94 -40.13
C ASP A 306 38.41 -12.67 -39.85
N ASP A 307 38.58 -12.32 -38.56
CA ASP A 307 39.32 -11.15 -38.05
C ASP A 307 40.80 -11.11 -38.46
N SER A 308 41.31 -12.17 -39.09
CA SER A 308 42.71 -12.31 -39.48
C SER A 308 43.12 -11.50 -40.73
N ALA A 309 42.19 -10.87 -41.45
CA ALA A 309 42.48 -10.22 -42.73
C ALA A 309 42.79 -8.69 -42.70
N VAL A 310 42.54 -7.95 -41.62
CA VAL A 310 42.71 -6.47 -41.64
C VAL A 310 43.48 -5.95 -40.42
N LYS A 311 44.81 -6.14 -40.45
CA LYS A 311 45.78 -5.34 -39.67
C LYS A 311 46.65 -4.53 -40.61
N LYS A 312 46.10 -3.50 -41.24
CA LYS A 312 46.88 -2.35 -41.72
C LYS A 312 46.07 -1.08 -41.48
N GLY A 313 46.61 -0.25 -40.59
CA GLY A 313 45.98 0.99 -40.16
C GLY A 313 45.71 1.94 -41.32
N VAL A 314 44.54 2.54 -41.28
CA VAL A 314 44.21 3.76 -42.02
C VAL A 314 43.76 4.77 -40.97
N THR A 315 44.62 5.75 -40.73
CA THR A 315 44.28 6.99 -40.03
C THR A 315 43.33 7.79 -40.92
N LEU A 316 42.14 8.07 -40.41
CA LEU A 316 41.07 8.81 -41.08
C LEU A 316 41.47 10.27 -41.34
N GLU A 317 41.73 10.63 -42.60
CA GLU A 317 41.61 12.00 -43.11
C GLU A 317 40.39 12.12 -44.04
N ASP A 318 39.64 13.21 -43.86
CA ASP A 318 38.53 13.82 -44.64
C ASP A 318 37.52 12.90 -45.43
N PRO A 319 36.23 12.83 -45.02
CA PRO A 319 35.23 11.93 -45.62
C PRO A 319 34.58 12.46 -46.92
N ARG A 320 35.11 13.52 -47.54
CA ARG A 320 34.56 14.01 -48.82
C ARG A 320 35.20 13.40 -50.07
N THR A 321 36.29 12.65 -49.92
CA THR A 321 37.11 12.29 -51.10
C THR A 321 37.29 10.81 -51.40
N GLU A 322 36.98 9.87 -50.50
CA GLU A 322 37.34 8.45 -50.76
C GLU A 322 36.22 7.44 -50.99
N ASP A 323 34.93 7.80 -50.89
CA ASP A 323 33.86 6.78 -50.96
C ASP A 323 32.94 6.85 -52.19
N LEU A 324 33.46 7.38 -53.29
CA LEU A 324 32.76 7.42 -54.60
C LEU A 324 33.20 6.29 -55.54
N SER A 325 34.29 5.60 -55.27
CA SER A 325 34.77 4.44 -56.05
C SER A 325 34.13 3.12 -55.66
N GLN A 326 33.44 3.07 -54.51
CA GLN A 326 32.77 1.86 -54.04
C GLN A 326 31.54 1.55 -54.91
N GLU A 327 31.38 0.28 -55.27
CA GLU A 327 30.30 -0.19 -56.14
C GLU A 327 29.03 -0.39 -55.32
N VAL A 328 28.11 0.58 -55.35
CA VAL A 328 26.83 0.50 -54.64
C VAL A 328 25.79 -0.10 -55.58
N ARG A 329 25.50 -1.40 -55.41
CA ARG A 329 24.54 -2.18 -56.23
C ARG A 329 24.73 -2.04 -57.75
N GLY A 330 25.99 -2.08 -58.19
CA GLY A 330 26.36 -2.00 -59.61
C GLY A 330 26.55 -0.57 -60.15
N PHE A 331 26.47 0.45 -59.29
CA PHE A 331 26.76 1.84 -59.64
C PHE A 331 28.06 2.32 -58.99
N ILE A 332 28.96 2.84 -59.81
CA ILE A 332 30.18 3.53 -59.38
C ILE A 332 29.91 5.03 -59.44
N PHE A 333 29.62 5.63 -58.30
CA PHE A 333 29.15 7.02 -58.23
C PHE A 333 30.20 8.03 -58.69
N SER A 334 31.49 7.76 -58.48
CA SER A 334 32.62 8.56 -59.01
C SER A 334 32.53 8.73 -60.53
N LYS A 335 32.34 7.62 -61.27
CA LYS A 335 32.19 7.66 -62.73
C LYS A 335 30.89 8.34 -63.19
N ILE A 336 29.82 8.28 -62.39
CA ILE A 336 28.54 8.93 -62.72
C ILE A 336 28.65 10.45 -62.51
N LEU A 337 29.27 10.88 -61.41
CA LEU A 337 29.59 12.27 -61.11
C LEU A 337 30.56 12.87 -62.15
N GLU A 338 31.58 12.12 -62.57
CA GLU A 338 32.49 12.52 -63.66
C GLU A 338 31.78 12.70 -65.00
N ARG A 339 30.77 11.86 -65.30
CA ARG A 339 30.04 11.90 -66.57
C ARG A 339 28.90 12.93 -66.60
N ARG A 340 28.33 13.26 -65.44
CA ARG A 340 27.20 14.18 -65.28
C ARG A 340 27.38 15.07 -64.04
N PRO A 341 28.29 16.06 -64.11
CA PRO A 341 28.57 16.97 -62.99
C PRO A 341 27.41 17.94 -62.69
N GLU A 342 26.46 18.10 -63.61
CA GLU A 342 25.30 19.00 -63.48
C GLU A 342 24.24 18.47 -62.50
N LEU A 343 24.24 17.16 -62.20
CA LEU A 343 23.22 16.46 -61.41
C LEU A 343 23.76 15.99 -60.05
N THR A 344 24.81 16.62 -59.53
CA THR A 344 25.51 16.20 -58.30
C THR A 344 24.57 16.02 -57.11
N THR A 345 23.64 16.95 -56.89
CA THR A 345 22.68 16.89 -55.78
C THR A 345 21.71 15.73 -55.91
N GLU A 346 21.20 15.47 -57.12
CA GLU A 346 20.26 14.38 -57.40
C GLU A 346 20.95 13.00 -57.39
N ILE A 347 22.20 12.93 -57.86
CA ILE A 347 23.04 11.72 -57.83
C ILE A 347 23.38 11.36 -56.37
N MET A 348 23.67 12.36 -55.53
CA MET A 348 23.88 12.14 -54.10
C MET A 348 22.59 11.72 -53.40
N ALA A 349 21.45 12.36 -53.69
CA ALA A 349 20.14 11.93 -53.18
C ALA A 349 19.77 10.50 -53.63
N PHE A 350 20.15 10.10 -54.85
CA PHE A 350 19.95 8.75 -55.38
C PHE A 350 20.89 7.72 -54.72
N ARG A 351 22.14 8.08 -54.45
CA ARG A 351 23.06 7.28 -53.64
C ARG A 351 22.49 7.05 -52.25
N ASP A 352 22.03 8.11 -51.60
CA ASP A 352 21.43 8.05 -50.27
C ASP A 352 20.13 7.21 -50.28
N TYR A 353 19.32 7.32 -51.33
CA TYR A 353 18.15 6.46 -51.55
C TYR A 353 18.53 4.97 -51.68
N LEU A 354 19.55 4.63 -52.48
CA LEU A 354 20.01 3.25 -52.66
C LEU A 354 20.61 2.67 -51.38
N LEU A 355 21.29 3.49 -50.58
CA LEU A 355 21.81 3.12 -49.27
C LEU A 355 20.68 2.93 -48.25
N SER A 356 19.62 3.75 -48.31
CA SER A 356 18.48 3.67 -47.38
C SER A 356 17.46 2.56 -47.70
N SER A 357 17.35 2.15 -48.97
CA SER A 357 16.27 1.26 -49.44
C SER A 357 16.53 -0.23 -49.22
N THR A 358 17.68 -0.60 -48.64
CA THR A 358 18.11 -2.00 -48.59
C THR A 358 18.67 -2.39 -47.23
N VAL A 359 18.15 -3.49 -46.66
CA VAL A 359 18.79 -4.19 -45.53
C VAL A 359 20.13 -4.70 -46.06
N SER A 360 21.23 -4.11 -45.60
CA SER A 360 22.58 -4.43 -46.06
C SER A 360 22.99 -5.82 -45.58
N ASP A 361 23.31 -6.72 -46.51
CA ASP A 361 23.71 -8.11 -46.24
C ASP A 361 25.15 -8.25 -45.70
N THR A 362 25.92 -7.16 -45.55
CA THR A 362 27.32 -7.20 -45.07
C THR A 362 27.61 -6.00 -44.16
N LEU A 363 27.57 -6.23 -42.84
CA LEU A 363 28.12 -5.32 -41.84
C LEU A 363 29.40 -5.96 -41.29
N ASP A 364 30.47 -5.18 -41.19
CA ASP A 364 31.75 -5.65 -40.65
C ASP A 364 31.75 -5.59 -39.10
N VAL A 365 32.47 -6.52 -38.46
CA VAL A 365 32.46 -6.69 -36.99
C VAL A 365 32.96 -5.43 -36.25
N TRP A 366 33.91 -4.67 -36.81
CA TRP A 366 34.41 -3.44 -36.19
C TRP A 366 33.39 -2.30 -36.22
N GLU A 367 32.48 -2.28 -37.19
CA GLU A 367 31.41 -1.27 -37.29
C GLU A 367 30.37 -1.43 -36.18
N LEU A 368 30.27 -2.62 -35.58
CA LEU A 368 29.35 -2.91 -34.48
C LEU A 368 29.88 -2.45 -33.11
N LYS A 369 31.20 -2.28 -32.98
CA LYS A 369 31.83 -2.00 -31.68
C LYS A 369 31.34 -0.71 -31.02
N ASP A 370 31.27 0.38 -31.78
CA ASP A 370 30.87 1.70 -31.28
C ASP A 370 29.39 2.03 -31.55
N LEU A 371 28.62 1.09 -32.12
CA LEU A 371 27.24 1.30 -32.59
C LEU A 371 26.29 1.77 -31.48
N GLY A 372 26.44 1.24 -30.27
CA GLY A 372 25.65 1.66 -29.12
C GLY A 372 25.86 3.15 -28.77
N HIS A 373 27.12 3.60 -28.74
CA HIS A 373 27.46 5.00 -28.47
C HIS A 373 27.01 5.93 -29.61
N GLN A 374 27.16 5.49 -30.87
CA GLN A 374 26.67 6.22 -32.05
C GLN A 374 25.14 6.41 -32.00
N THR A 375 24.42 5.37 -31.57
CA THR A 375 22.96 5.43 -31.41
C THR A 375 22.56 6.42 -30.33
N ALA A 376 23.23 6.39 -29.17
CA ALA A 376 22.97 7.35 -28.10
C ALA A 376 23.19 8.79 -28.57
N GLN A 377 24.30 9.05 -29.27
CA GLN A 377 24.59 10.36 -29.85
C GLN A 377 23.52 10.80 -30.86
N ARG A 378 23.06 9.89 -31.73
CA ARG A 378 22.02 10.19 -32.74
C ARG A 378 20.69 10.59 -32.11
N ILE A 379 20.34 9.99 -30.97
CA ILE A 379 19.13 10.27 -30.21
C ILE A 379 19.24 11.64 -29.52
N VAL A 380 20.33 11.90 -28.81
CA VAL A 380 20.54 13.17 -28.07
C VAL A 380 20.62 14.37 -29.03
N GLN A 381 21.20 14.21 -30.23
CA GLN A 381 21.29 15.26 -31.23
C GLN A 381 19.99 15.51 -32.01
N ALA A 382 18.98 14.66 -31.87
CA ALA A 382 17.71 14.82 -32.59
C ALA A 382 16.87 15.96 -31.99
N SER A 383 16.02 16.59 -32.83
CA SER A 383 15.09 17.63 -32.37
C SER A 383 14.00 17.08 -31.45
N ASP A 384 13.51 15.86 -31.70
CA ASP A 384 12.70 15.10 -30.75
C ASP A 384 13.40 13.77 -30.43
N PRO A 385 14.17 13.71 -29.32
CA PRO A 385 14.94 12.53 -28.94
C PRO A 385 14.07 11.29 -28.70
N LEU A 386 12.89 11.43 -28.09
CA LEU A 386 12.03 10.28 -27.76
C LEU A 386 11.42 9.65 -29.02
N GLN A 387 10.96 10.49 -29.96
CA GLN A 387 10.49 10.00 -31.25
C GLN A 387 11.64 9.37 -32.04
N SER A 388 12.83 9.98 -32.05
CA SER A 388 14.01 9.40 -32.72
C SER A 388 14.40 8.05 -32.11
N MET A 389 14.36 7.92 -30.79
CA MET A 389 14.61 6.65 -30.09
C MET A 389 13.57 5.61 -30.48
N GLN A 390 12.30 5.98 -30.52
CA GLN A 390 11.23 5.09 -30.94
C GLN A 390 11.42 4.61 -32.39
N GLU A 391 11.71 5.52 -33.33
CA GLU A 391 11.91 5.19 -34.75
C GLU A 391 13.10 4.25 -34.99
N ILE A 392 14.22 4.49 -34.29
CA ILE A 392 15.42 3.64 -34.34
C ILE A 392 15.08 2.26 -33.77
N ASN A 393 14.49 2.20 -32.58
CA ASN A 393 14.21 0.94 -31.88
C ASN A 393 13.21 0.06 -32.67
N GLN A 394 12.24 0.69 -33.34
CA GLN A 394 11.21 0.02 -34.11
C GLN A 394 11.69 -0.47 -35.50
N ASN A 395 12.68 0.19 -36.09
CA ASN A 395 13.18 -0.10 -37.44
C ASN A 395 14.69 -0.40 -37.49
N PHE A 396 15.27 -0.85 -36.38
CA PHE A 396 16.71 -0.99 -36.23
C PHE A 396 17.40 -1.76 -37.39
N PRO A 397 16.87 -2.90 -37.89
CA PRO A 397 17.50 -3.63 -38.99
C PRO A 397 17.66 -2.83 -40.29
N SER A 398 16.82 -1.82 -40.54
CA SER A 398 16.95 -0.93 -41.71
C SER A 398 17.81 0.31 -41.44
N VAL A 399 18.01 0.69 -40.18
CA VAL A 399 18.68 1.94 -39.79
C VAL A 399 20.16 1.72 -39.43
N VAL A 400 20.54 0.49 -39.06
CA VAL A 400 21.89 0.12 -38.59
C VAL A 400 23.03 0.56 -39.52
N SER A 401 22.88 0.43 -40.84
CA SER A 401 23.91 0.79 -41.82
C SER A 401 24.17 2.30 -41.90
N SER A 402 23.16 3.10 -41.59
CA SER A 402 23.28 4.55 -41.50
C SER A 402 23.93 4.98 -40.19
N LEU A 403 23.60 4.28 -39.09
CA LEU A 403 24.16 4.56 -37.76
C LEU A 403 25.66 4.26 -37.67
N SER A 404 26.11 3.14 -38.26
CA SER A 404 27.53 2.73 -38.17
C SER A 404 28.48 3.74 -38.82
N ARG A 405 28.01 4.50 -39.80
CA ARG A 405 28.77 5.53 -40.53
C ARG A 405 28.86 6.86 -39.82
N MET A 406 28.15 7.05 -38.71
CA MET A 406 28.12 8.29 -37.96
C MET A 406 29.41 8.48 -37.14
N LYS A 407 30.03 9.66 -37.22
CA LYS A 407 31.22 9.98 -36.42
C LYS A 407 30.86 10.11 -34.93
N LEU A 408 31.51 9.31 -34.10
CA LEU A 408 31.39 9.39 -32.64
C LEU A 408 32.19 10.58 -32.08
N SER A 409 31.60 11.27 -31.10
CA SER A 409 32.26 12.32 -30.31
C SER A 409 32.88 11.73 -29.04
N ASP A 410 34.10 12.15 -28.74
CA ASP A 410 34.83 11.64 -27.57
C ASP A 410 34.17 12.06 -26.24
N THR A 411 33.53 13.23 -26.20
CA THR A 411 32.82 13.73 -25.01
C THR A 411 31.65 12.84 -24.58
N VAL A 412 30.84 12.37 -25.54
CA VAL A 412 29.72 11.45 -25.28
C VAL A 412 30.25 10.10 -24.81
N LYS A 413 31.33 9.61 -25.44
CA LYS A 413 31.97 8.34 -25.08
C LYS A 413 32.54 8.36 -23.66
N ASP A 414 33.24 9.43 -23.29
CA ASP A 414 33.84 9.59 -21.96
C ASP A 414 32.77 9.71 -20.87
N GLU A 415 31.68 10.44 -21.14
CA GLU A 415 30.56 10.58 -20.21
C GLU A 415 29.84 9.25 -19.97
N ILE A 416 29.52 8.50 -21.03
CA ILE A 416 28.91 7.16 -20.92
C ILE A 416 29.85 6.22 -20.16
N THR A 417 31.16 6.23 -20.47
CA THR A 417 32.14 5.39 -19.79
C THR A 417 32.27 5.73 -18.29
N ALA A 418 32.15 7.02 -17.93
CA ALA A 418 32.14 7.45 -16.54
C ALA A 418 30.89 6.95 -15.80
N ASN A 419 29.72 7.07 -16.41
CA ASN A 419 28.45 6.56 -15.86
C ASN A 419 28.46 5.03 -15.71
N GLN A 420 29.12 4.32 -16.64
CA GLN A 420 29.27 2.86 -16.63
C GLN A 420 30.11 2.31 -15.47
N ARG A 421 30.83 3.18 -14.74
CA ARG A 421 31.50 2.79 -13.49
C ARG A 421 30.52 2.54 -12.35
N MET A 422 29.36 3.20 -12.39
CA MET A 422 28.30 3.08 -11.38
C MET A 422 27.24 2.06 -11.78
N ILE A 423 26.89 2.00 -13.07
CA ILE A 423 25.86 1.10 -13.61
C ILE A 423 26.47 0.21 -14.68
N PRO A 424 26.31 -1.12 -14.61
CA PRO A 424 26.80 -2.02 -15.66
C PRO A 424 26.30 -1.61 -17.05
N PRO A 425 27.13 -1.72 -18.11
CA PRO A 425 26.71 -1.42 -19.48
C PRO A 425 25.50 -2.27 -19.88
N GLY A 426 24.57 -1.70 -20.65
CA GLY A 426 23.36 -2.39 -21.13
C GLY A 426 22.25 -2.59 -20.09
N LYS A 427 22.54 -2.38 -18.79
CA LYS A 427 21.51 -2.48 -17.75
C LYS A 427 20.54 -1.31 -17.86
N SER A 428 19.25 -1.64 -17.87
CA SER A 428 18.16 -0.66 -17.88
C SER A 428 17.49 -0.58 -16.51
N LEU A 429 17.24 0.63 -16.03
CA LEU A 429 16.55 0.93 -14.77
C LEU A 429 15.52 2.04 -15.01
N MET A 430 14.38 1.98 -14.36
CA MET A 430 13.37 3.03 -14.44
C MET A 430 12.90 3.34 -13.04
N ALA A 431 12.59 4.61 -12.80
CA ALA A 431 11.98 5.05 -11.58
C ALA A 431 10.89 6.10 -11.79
N LEU A 432 9.84 6.00 -10.98
CA LEU A 432 8.73 6.93 -10.95
C LEU A 432 8.76 7.65 -9.59
N ASN A 433 8.95 8.97 -9.59
CA ASN A 433 9.11 9.77 -8.37
C ASN A 433 10.16 9.16 -7.41
N GLY A 434 11.27 8.64 -7.97
CA GLY A 434 12.36 7.98 -7.23
C GLY A 434 12.13 6.51 -6.88
N ALA A 435 10.98 5.91 -7.22
CA ALA A 435 10.64 4.51 -6.91
C ALA A 435 11.24 3.61 -7.97
N LEU A 436 12.07 2.63 -7.62
CA LEU A 436 12.54 1.69 -8.64
C LEU A 436 11.41 0.80 -9.14
N LEU A 437 11.32 0.72 -10.45
CA LEU A 437 10.31 0.02 -11.20
C LEU A 437 10.97 -1.16 -11.94
N ASN A 438 10.46 -2.38 -11.74
CA ASN A 438 10.97 -3.54 -12.48
C ASN A 438 10.44 -3.50 -13.92
N ILE A 439 11.29 -3.08 -14.86
CA ILE A 439 10.89 -2.82 -16.25
C ILE A 439 10.39 -4.09 -16.96
N GLU A 440 10.86 -5.26 -16.54
CA GLU A 440 10.48 -6.54 -17.12
C GLU A 440 9.01 -6.88 -16.84
N ASP A 441 8.56 -6.64 -15.59
CA ASP A 441 7.20 -6.93 -15.13
C ASP A 441 6.19 -5.83 -15.46
N ILE A 442 6.66 -4.63 -15.83
CA ILE A 442 5.78 -3.47 -15.98
C ILE A 442 5.07 -3.48 -17.33
N ASP A 443 3.75 -3.56 -17.25
CA ASP A 443 2.85 -3.35 -18.37
C ASP A 443 2.28 -1.94 -18.42
N LEU A 444 1.79 -1.52 -19.59
CA LEU A 444 1.18 -0.20 -19.78
C LEU A 444 0.00 0.03 -18.82
N TYR A 445 -0.82 -1.00 -18.60
CA TYR A 445 -1.96 -0.93 -17.68
C TYR A 445 -1.50 -0.67 -16.24
N LEU A 446 -0.52 -1.43 -15.75
CA LEU A 446 0.05 -1.24 -14.43
C LEU A 446 0.71 0.15 -14.30
N LEU A 447 1.44 0.59 -15.32
CA LEU A 447 2.09 1.89 -15.29
C LEU A 447 1.08 3.06 -15.27
N VAL A 448 0.00 2.96 -16.05
CA VAL A 448 -1.09 3.95 -16.01
C VAL A 448 -1.73 3.98 -14.63
N ASP A 449 -1.97 2.82 -14.03
CA ASP A 449 -2.55 2.71 -12.69
C ASP A 449 -1.63 3.35 -11.62
N LEU A 450 -0.31 3.08 -11.68
CA LEU A 450 0.67 3.71 -10.80
C LEU A 450 0.69 5.23 -10.98
N VAL A 451 0.69 5.72 -12.22
CA VAL A 451 0.68 7.17 -12.49
C VAL A 451 -0.64 7.82 -12.06
N GLN A 452 -1.78 7.14 -12.22
CA GLN A 452 -3.08 7.61 -11.71
C GLN A 452 -3.02 7.81 -10.20
N GLN A 453 -2.50 6.83 -9.46
CA GLN A 453 -2.34 6.93 -8.00
C GLN A 453 -1.43 8.11 -7.60
N GLU A 454 -0.31 8.33 -8.29
CA GLU A 454 0.56 9.49 -8.04
C GLU A 454 -0.15 10.83 -8.27
N LEU A 455 -0.88 10.94 -9.39
CA LEU A 455 -1.60 12.16 -9.74
C LEU A 455 -2.76 12.42 -8.78
N PHE A 456 -3.45 11.37 -8.33
CA PHE A 456 -4.49 11.46 -7.31
C PHE A 456 -3.91 12.01 -6.00
N LEU A 457 -2.81 11.45 -5.52
CA LEU A 457 -2.12 11.92 -4.31
C LEU A 457 -1.66 13.39 -4.45
N ALA A 458 -1.10 13.75 -5.60
CA ALA A 458 -0.71 15.12 -5.91
C ALA A 458 -1.91 16.08 -5.87
N ASP A 459 -3.07 15.67 -6.40
CA ASP A 459 -4.30 16.46 -6.33
C ASP A 459 -4.78 16.68 -4.90
N GLN A 460 -4.73 15.65 -4.05
CA GLN A 460 -5.07 15.77 -2.63
C GLN A 460 -4.15 16.77 -1.91
N PHE A 461 -2.84 16.74 -2.19
CA PHE A 461 -1.90 17.67 -1.56
C PHE A 461 -2.06 19.10 -2.06
N SER A 462 -2.38 19.26 -3.35
CA SER A 462 -2.73 20.57 -3.92
C SER A 462 -4.00 21.13 -3.29
N LYS A 463 -5.02 20.30 -3.01
CA LYS A 463 -6.23 20.69 -2.26
C LYS A 463 -5.94 21.18 -0.84
N LEU A 464 -4.90 20.65 -0.20
CA LEU A 464 -4.39 21.10 1.10
C LEU A 464 -3.53 22.38 1.01
N LYS A 465 -3.48 23.04 -0.16
CA LYS A 465 -2.70 24.25 -0.45
C LYS A 465 -1.18 24.05 -0.32
N VAL A 466 -0.69 22.81 -0.44
CA VAL A 466 0.75 22.54 -0.47
C VAL A 466 1.32 22.99 -1.83
N PRO A 467 2.43 23.74 -1.87
CA PRO A 467 3.04 24.16 -3.13
C PRO A 467 3.52 23.00 -4.01
N HIS A 468 3.40 23.13 -5.34
CA HIS A 468 3.74 22.07 -6.30
C HIS A 468 5.20 21.55 -6.19
N ASN A 469 6.17 22.43 -5.93
CA ASN A 469 7.57 22.02 -5.72
C ASN A 469 7.73 21.12 -4.49
N THR A 470 7.00 21.41 -3.42
CA THR A 470 6.98 20.58 -2.22
C THR A 470 6.26 19.27 -2.48
N ILE A 471 5.16 19.27 -3.24
CA ILE A 471 4.45 18.04 -3.63
C ILE A 471 5.41 17.07 -4.33
N ARG A 472 6.20 17.55 -5.30
CA ARG A 472 7.21 16.71 -5.97
C ARG A 472 8.23 16.14 -4.99
N LYS A 473 8.73 16.97 -4.05
CA LYS A 473 9.64 16.51 -2.99
C LYS A 473 8.98 15.44 -2.12
N LEU A 474 7.75 15.67 -1.64
CA LEU A 474 6.96 14.72 -0.84
C LEU A 474 6.74 13.40 -1.57
N LEU A 475 6.33 13.43 -2.84
CA LEU A 475 6.15 12.21 -3.65
C LEU A 475 7.47 11.48 -3.90
N SER A 476 8.60 12.19 -3.89
CA SER A 476 9.95 11.62 -4.00
C SER A 476 10.52 11.10 -2.68
N THR A 477 9.91 11.42 -1.53
CA THR A 477 10.41 10.96 -0.23
C THR A 477 10.41 9.44 -0.15
N VAL A 478 11.49 8.93 0.43
CA VAL A 478 11.71 7.50 0.60
C VAL A 478 11.21 7.12 1.98
N VAL A 479 10.31 6.14 2.04
CA VAL A 479 10.00 5.48 3.31
C VAL A 479 11.19 4.58 3.63
N PRO A 480 11.89 4.78 4.75
CA PRO A 480 12.98 3.89 5.14
C PRO A 480 12.44 2.45 5.20
N PRO A 481 13.19 1.45 4.71
CA PRO A 481 12.75 0.07 4.79
C PRO A 481 12.40 -0.25 6.25
N GLU A 482 11.25 -0.87 6.49
CA GLU A 482 10.85 -1.29 7.82
C GLU A 482 11.95 -2.22 8.36
N SER A 483 12.85 -1.68 9.19
CA SER A 483 13.84 -2.51 9.86
C SER A 483 13.05 -3.36 10.84
N SER A 484 12.90 -4.65 10.52
CA SER A 484 12.18 -5.65 11.31
C SER A 484 12.72 -5.86 12.72
N THR A 485 13.76 -5.11 13.12
CA THR A 485 14.50 -5.33 14.36
C THR A 485 14.25 -4.18 15.34
N TYR A 486 13.10 -4.22 16.02
CA TYR A 486 12.84 -3.35 17.16
C TYR A 486 13.55 -3.88 18.41
N ARG A 487 14.19 -2.98 19.17
CA ARG A 487 14.87 -3.34 20.42
C ARG A 487 14.07 -2.86 21.61
N VAL A 488 13.71 -3.77 22.51
CA VAL A 488 13.03 -3.46 23.76
C VAL A 488 14.06 -3.02 24.80
N ASP A 489 13.82 -1.88 25.44
CA ASP A 489 14.62 -1.41 26.57
C ASP A 489 14.20 -2.13 27.85
N PHE A 490 14.98 -3.14 28.21
CA PHE A 490 14.76 -3.96 29.40
C PHE A 490 15.67 -3.60 30.58
N ARG A 491 16.38 -2.46 30.54
CA ARG A 491 17.30 -2.06 31.61
C ARG A 491 16.53 -1.83 32.92
N SER A 492 16.68 -2.75 33.88
CA SER A 492 16.11 -2.60 35.21
C SER A 492 16.85 -3.44 36.26
N ALA A 493 16.56 -3.19 37.54
CA ALA A 493 17.07 -4.00 38.65
C ALA A 493 16.51 -5.43 38.67
N HIS A 494 15.40 -5.68 37.97
CA HIS A 494 14.71 -6.97 37.90
C HIS A 494 15.42 -7.96 36.97
N VAL A 495 16.41 -7.52 36.18
CA VAL A 495 17.22 -8.40 35.35
C VAL A 495 18.25 -9.12 36.21
N HIS A 496 18.23 -10.44 36.20
CA HIS A 496 19.12 -11.28 37.00
C HIS A 496 20.17 -11.93 36.10
N TYR A 497 21.38 -11.36 36.07
CA TYR A 497 22.50 -11.89 35.29
C TYR A 497 23.18 -13.07 35.97
N LEU A 498 23.45 -14.13 35.20
CA LEU A 498 24.18 -15.32 35.66
C LEU A 498 25.70 -15.10 35.63
N ASN A 499 26.20 -14.47 34.57
CA ASN A 499 27.63 -14.27 34.32
C ASN A 499 27.95 -12.81 33.92
N ASN A 500 29.23 -12.46 34.00
CA ASN A 500 29.79 -11.22 33.48
C ASN A 500 31.13 -11.50 32.79
N LEU A 501 31.16 -11.39 31.45
CA LEU A 501 32.34 -11.73 30.65
C LEU A 501 33.55 -10.83 30.94
N GLU A 502 33.32 -9.62 31.45
CA GLU A 502 34.37 -8.64 31.74
C GLU A 502 35.03 -8.90 33.10
N GLU A 503 34.26 -9.36 34.09
CA GLU A 503 34.67 -9.41 35.50
C GLU A 503 35.00 -10.83 35.98
N ASP A 504 34.27 -11.86 35.52
CA ASP A 504 34.37 -13.20 36.10
C ASP A 504 35.73 -13.85 35.87
N ALA A 505 36.22 -14.57 36.88
CA ALA A 505 37.52 -15.25 36.84
C ALA A 505 37.62 -16.32 35.74
N MET A 506 36.48 -16.91 35.35
CA MET A 506 36.36 -17.92 34.29
C MET A 506 36.87 -17.39 32.93
N TYR A 507 36.58 -16.13 32.60
CA TYR A 507 36.88 -15.52 31.30
C TYR A 507 38.23 -14.78 31.27
N LYS A 508 39.03 -14.87 32.34
CA LYS A 508 40.33 -14.18 32.43
C LYS A 508 41.33 -14.58 31.33
N ARG A 509 41.19 -15.77 30.76
CA ARG A 509 42.01 -16.28 29.66
C ARG A 509 41.69 -15.62 28.32
N TRP A 510 40.50 -15.03 28.18
CA TRP A 510 40.07 -14.39 26.95
C TRP A 510 40.73 -13.02 26.81
N ARG A 511 40.99 -12.62 25.57
CA ARG A 511 41.61 -11.33 25.25
C ARG A 511 40.57 -10.22 25.38
N SER A 512 40.97 -9.07 25.91
CA SER A 512 40.10 -7.89 26.08
C SER A 512 40.12 -6.92 24.89
N ASN A 513 40.89 -7.23 23.84
CA ASN A 513 40.99 -6.36 22.66
C ASN A 513 39.76 -6.54 21.76
N ILE A 514 38.97 -5.49 21.59
CA ILE A 514 37.74 -5.55 20.78
C ILE A 514 38.01 -5.66 19.28
N ASN A 515 39.17 -5.16 18.81
CA ASN A 515 39.55 -5.21 17.39
C ASN A 515 39.73 -6.64 16.86
N GLU A 516 39.81 -7.64 17.76
CA GLU A 516 39.84 -9.05 17.40
C GLU A 516 38.55 -9.52 16.72
N ILE A 517 37.44 -8.78 16.90
CA ILE A 517 36.18 -9.04 16.21
C ILE A 517 36.28 -8.82 14.69
N LEU A 518 37.23 -8.01 14.23
CA LEU A 518 37.41 -7.67 12.80
C LEU A 518 38.27 -8.69 12.03
N MET A 519 38.98 -9.59 12.72
CA MET A 519 39.83 -10.57 12.04
C MET A 519 38.98 -11.61 11.30
N PRO A 520 39.30 -12.03 10.07
CA PRO A 520 38.49 -13.05 9.38
C PRO A 520 38.53 -14.39 10.13
N VAL A 521 37.37 -15.04 10.27
CA VAL A 521 37.20 -16.40 10.81
C VAL A 521 36.32 -17.21 9.86
N PHE A 522 36.37 -18.55 9.95
CA PHE A 522 35.47 -19.38 9.17
C PHE A 522 34.01 -19.09 9.59
N PRO A 523 33.07 -18.99 8.61
CA PRO A 523 31.65 -18.81 8.92
C PRO A 523 31.15 -19.85 9.93
N GLY A 524 30.41 -19.41 10.95
CA GLY A 524 29.88 -20.26 12.03
C GLY A 524 30.82 -20.44 13.23
N GLN A 525 32.07 -19.95 13.18
CA GLN A 525 32.98 -20.02 14.32
C GLN A 525 32.75 -18.88 15.32
N LEU A 526 32.54 -19.22 16.59
CA LEU A 526 32.35 -18.27 17.70
C LEU A 526 33.64 -17.53 18.06
N ARG A 527 33.51 -16.26 18.45
CA ARG A 527 34.62 -15.43 18.92
C ARG A 527 34.60 -15.27 20.43
N TYR A 528 35.69 -15.65 21.08
CA TYR A 528 35.84 -15.56 22.54
C TYR A 528 36.58 -14.27 22.92
N ILE A 529 35.81 -13.20 23.17
CA ILE A 529 36.33 -11.88 23.55
C ILE A 529 35.86 -11.57 24.97
N ARG A 530 36.75 -11.06 25.81
CA ARG A 530 36.47 -10.65 27.19
C ARG A 530 35.75 -9.29 27.23
N LYS A 531 34.58 -9.20 26.61
CA LYS A 531 33.70 -8.01 26.53
C LYS A 531 32.25 -8.47 26.44
N ASN A 532 31.33 -7.78 27.10
CA ASN A 532 29.90 -8.08 27.01
C ASN A 532 29.32 -7.55 25.69
N LEU A 533 29.49 -8.31 24.60
CA LEU A 533 28.99 -7.97 23.27
C LEU A 533 27.54 -8.41 23.06
N TYR A 534 27.19 -9.57 23.61
CA TYR A 534 25.88 -10.21 23.46
C TYR A 534 25.24 -10.39 24.82
N HIS A 535 24.04 -9.85 24.99
CA HIS A 535 23.20 -10.00 26.16
C HIS A 535 21.99 -10.85 25.76
N ALA A 536 21.90 -12.07 26.28
CA ALA A 536 20.77 -12.97 26.10
C ALA A 536 19.94 -12.97 27.40
N VAL A 537 18.87 -12.19 27.43
CA VAL A 537 17.99 -12.09 28.59
C VAL A 537 16.69 -12.84 28.32
N TYR A 538 16.48 -13.93 29.06
CA TYR A 538 15.27 -14.74 28.94
C TYR A 538 14.16 -14.16 29.82
N VAL A 539 12.98 -13.98 29.25
CA VAL A 539 11.77 -13.54 29.94
C VAL A 539 10.81 -14.71 29.98
N LEU A 540 10.58 -15.26 31.17
CA LEU A 540 9.82 -16.50 31.34
C LEU A 540 9.07 -16.55 32.67
N ASP A 541 7.99 -17.32 32.68
CA ASP A 541 7.29 -17.72 33.90
C ASP A 541 7.88 -19.04 34.40
N PRO A 542 8.43 -19.08 35.63
CA PRO A 542 9.11 -20.28 36.14
C PRO A 542 8.16 -21.45 36.44
N ALA A 543 6.84 -21.25 36.42
CA ALA A 543 5.86 -22.33 36.52
C ALA A 543 5.49 -22.95 35.16
N THR A 544 5.99 -22.42 34.05
CA THR A 544 5.70 -22.93 32.69
C THR A 544 6.77 -23.91 32.21
N LEU A 545 6.36 -24.84 31.34
CA LEU A 545 7.25 -25.83 30.73
C LEU A 545 8.41 -25.18 29.95
N CYS A 546 8.09 -24.26 29.04
CA CYS A 546 9.12 -23.56 28.27
C CYS A 546 10.11 -22.81 29.17
N GLY A 547 9.60 -22.21 30.26
CA GLY A 547 10.45 -21.51 31.22
C GLY A 547 11.50 -22.43 31.85
N LEU A 548 11.07 -23.57 32.37
CA LEU A 548 11.94 -24.55 33.03
C LEU A 548 12.96 -25.19 32.04
N GLU A 549 12.54 -25.55 30.84
CA GLU A 549 13.43 -26.08 29.79
C GLU A 549 14.48 -25.06 29.32
N SER A 550 14.08 -23.78 29.23
CA SER A 550 15.00 -22.70 28.88
C SER A 550 16.08 -22.52 29.95
N ILE A 551 15.76 -22.69 31.23
CA ILE A 551 16.72 -22.58 32.33
C ILE A 551 17.80 -23.67 32.24
N ASP A 552 17.42 -24.91 31.94
CA ASP A 552 18.40 -25.98 31.75
C ASP A 552 19.29 -25.71 30.53
N THR A 553 18.70 -25.21 29.44
CA THR A 553 19.44 -24.77 28.24
C THR A 553 20.44 -23.66 28.55
N ILE A 554 20.07 -22.67 29.38
CA ILE A 554 20.99 -21.61 29.84
C ILE A 554 22.16 -22.21 30.62
N LEU A 555 21.90 -23.16 31.53
CA LEU A 555 22.93 -23.79 32.35
C LEU A 555 23.89 -24.65 31.52
N THR A 556 23.40 -25.38 30.52
CA THR A 556 24.26 -26.16 29.61
C THR A 556 25.15 -25.25 28.76
N LEU A 557 24.60 -24.17 28.20
CA LEU A 557 25.36 -23.19 27.43
C LEU A 557 26.40 -22.46 28.31
N PHE A 558 26.03 -22.11 29.54
CA PHE A 558 26.94 -21.52 30.51
C PHE A 558 28.11 -22.47 30.85
N ALA A 559 27.82 -23.75 31.10
CA ALA A 559 28.85 -24.76 31.37
C ALA A 559 29.83 -24.94 30.19
N ASN A 560 29.36 -24.73 28.96
CA ASN A 560 30.16 -24.79 27.73
C ASN A 560 30.98 -23.51 27.45
N ASN A 561 30.97 -22.51 28.34
CA ASN A 561 31.66 -21.22 28.18
C ASN A 561 31.24 -20.45 26.93
N PHE A 562 29.94 -20.45 26.60
CA PHE A 562 29.40 -19.71 25.45
C PHE A 562 29.66 -18.18 25.62
N PRO A 563 30.07 -17.44 24.56
CA PRO A 563 30.50 -16.03 24.66
C PRO A 563 29.32 -15.04 24.72
N VAL A 564 28.36 -15.32 25.60
CA VAL A 564 27.14 -14.53 25.80
C VAL A 564 26.94 -14.28 27.29
N ARG A 565 26.39 -13.11 27.61
CA ARG A 565 25.95 -12.77 28.95
C ARG A 565 24.50 -13.21 29.13
N PHE A 566 24.27 -14.21 29.96
CA PHE A 566 22.95 -14.74 30.25
C PHE A 566 22.26 -13.94 31.36
N GLY A 567 21.02 -13.54 31.12
CA GLY A 567 20.14 -12.89 32.09
C GLY A 567 18.77 -13.54 32.14
N LEU A 568 18.07 -13.32 33.25
CA LEU A 568 16.75 -13.87 33.52
C LEU A 568 15.84 -12.78 34.07
N ILE A 569 14.62 -12.68 33.54
CA ILE A 569 13.51 -11.88 34.07
C ILE A 569 12.37 -12.85 34.34
N LEU A 570 11.96 -12.93 35.60
CA LEU A 570 10.89 -13.82 36.04
C LEU A 570 9.60 -13.03 36.27
N TYR A 571 8.48 -13.60 35.85
CA TYR A 571 7.16 -13.03 36.08
C TYR A 571 6.11 -14.11 36.36
N SER A 572 4.98 -13.69 36.90
CA SER A 572 3.83 -14.56 37.14
C SER A 572 2.72 -14.28 36.12
N THR A 573 2.39 -15.26 35.28
CA THR A 573 1.30 -15.15 34.30
C THR A 573 -0.06 -14.96 34.97
N THR A 574 -0.31 -15.63 36.10
CA THR A 574 -1.58 -15.51 36.85
C THR A 574 -1.74 -14.12 37.45
N PHE A 575 -0.66 -13.53 37.95
CA PHE A 575 -0.68 -12.15 38.46
C PHE A 575 -0.93 -11.13 37.35
N ILE A 576 -0.31 -11.31 36.18
CA ILE A 576 -0.54 -10.43 35.03
C ILE A 576 -1.99 -10.52 34.54
N LYS A 577 -2.58 -11.72 34.47
CA LYS A 577 -4.01 -11.88 34.13
C LYS A 577 -4.91 -11.14 35.13
N LYS A 578 -4.59 -11.14 36.42
CA LYS A 578 -5.31 -10.36 37.43
C LYS A 578 -5.22 -8.85 37.16
N ILE A 579 -4.06 -8.35 36.72
CA ILE A 579 -3.87 -6.94 36.34
C ILE A 579 -4.65 -6.59 35.07
N GLU A 580 -4.62 -7.44 34.06
CA GLU A 580 -5.36 -7.25 32.81
C GLU A 580 -6.87 -7.20 33.04
N MET A 581 -7.40 -8.08 33.91
CA MET A 581 -8.80 -8.04 34.36
C MET A 581 -9.13 -6.75 35.12
N GLY A 582 -8.19 -6.26 35.94
CA GLY A 582 -8.27 -5.02 36.70
C GLY A 582 -8.13 -3.74 35.88
N GLY A 583 -7.82 -3.82 34.58
CA GLY A 583 -7.70 -2.65 33.70
C GLY A 583 -6.38 -1.88 33.85
N GLY A 584 -5.30 -2.53 34.25
CA GLY A 584 -3.97 -1.91 34.33
C GLY A 584 -3.68 -1.12 35.62
N ASP A 585 -4.70 -0.81 36.43
CA ASP A 585 -4.55 -0.13 37.72
C ASP A 585 -4.48 -1.08 38.93
N LEU A 586 -3.46 -0.86 39.77
CA LEU A 586 -3.23 -1.57 41.03
C LEU A 586 -4.32 -1.29 42.09
N HIS A 587 -5.01 -0.15 42.00
CA HIS A 587 -5.89 0.32 43.08
C HIS A 587 -7.24 -0.41 43.17
N LEU A 588 -7.72 -1.01 42.06
CA LEU A 588 -8.98 -1.75 42.04
C LEU A 588 -8.82 -3.25 42.35
N SER A 589 -7.62 -3.81 42.14
CA SER A 589 -7.33 -5.22 42.40
C SER A 589 -7.03 -5.53 43.87
N ALA A 590 -6.71 -4.53 44.69
CA ALA A 590 -6.50 -4.70 46.12
C ALA A 590 -7.80 -4.83 46.94
N VAL A 591 -8.96 -4.40 46.40
CA VAL A 591 -10.21 -4.29 47.17
C VAL A 591 -11.12 -5.51 47.00
N GLN A 592 -10.93 -6.32 45.96
CA GLN A 592 -11.79 -7.48 45.73
C GLN A 592 -10.96 -8.71 45.32
N ILE A 593 -10.94 -9.68 46.24
CA ILE A 593 -10.56 -11.10 46.15
C ILE A 593 -9.30 -11.43 46.97
N ASP A 594 -9.51 -11.54 48.29
CA ASP A 594 -8.74 -12.40 49.20
C ASP A 594 -8.93 -13.88 48.80
N SER A 595 -8.27 -14.34 47.74
CA SER A 595 -8.05 -15.78 47.56
C SER A 595 -6.76 -16.15 48.32
N GLN A 596 -6.91 -16.83 49.45
CA GLN A 596 -5.85 -17.21 50.40
C GLN A 596 -4.74 -18.11 49.83
N THR A 597 -4.74 -18.43 48.54
CA THR A 597 -3.73 -19.27 47.88
C THR A 597 -2.75 -18.41 47.10
N GLU A 598 -1.49 -18.43 47.53
CA GLU A 598 -0.40 -17.75 46.82
C GLU A 598 -0.13 -18.41 45.46
N ASP A 599 0.03 -17.61 44.40
CA ASP A 599 0.31 -18.12 43.06
C ASP A 599 1.69 -18.81 43.03
N LEU A 600 1.78 -20.01 42.43
CA LEU A 600 3.00 -20.83 42.39
C LEU A 600 4.20 -20.08 41.77
N SER A 601 3.98 -19.37 40.66
CA SER A 601 5.03 -18.56 40.01
C SER A 601 5.58 -17.49 40.97
N SER A 602 4.70 -16.81 41.71
CA SER A 602 5.09 -15.79 42.69
C SER A 602 5.89 -16.40 43.85
N LEU A 603 5.52 -17.62 44.28
CA LEU A 603 6.28 -18.37 45.28
C LEU A 603 7.70 -18.70 44.78
N ILE A 604 7.84 -19.23 43.57
CA ILE A 604 9.15 -19.59 42.99
C ILE A 604 10.03 -18.34 42.86
N ILE A 605 9.48 -17.22 42.41
CA ILE A 605 10.21 -15.94 42.28
C ILE A 605 10.68 -15.44 43.65
N ARG A 606 9.81 -15.48 44.66
CA ARG A 606 10.15 -15.11 46.04
C ARG A 606 11.33 -15.94 46.57
N LEU A 607 11.25 -17.27 46.42
CA LEU A 607 12.31 -18.17 46.87
C LEU A 607 13.61 -17.96 46.09
N PHE A 608 13.53 -17.71 44.79
CA PHE A 608 14.69 -17.40 43.95
C PHE A 608 15.42 -16.13 44.43
N ILE A 609 14.69 -15.04 44.68
CA ILE A 609 15.28 -13.77 45.15
C ILE A 609 15.96 -13.98 46.51
N TYR A 610 15.31 -14.70 47.42
CA TYR A 610 15.89 -15.03 48.73
C TYR A 610 17.20 -15.81 48.63
N ILE A 611 17.26 -16.84 47.77
CA ILE A 611 18.48 -17.65 47.57
C ILE A 611 19.57 -16.79 46.93
N LYS A 612 19.20 -15.92 45.98
CA LYS A 612 20.15 -15.04 45.29
C LYS A 612 20.86 -14.10 46.27
N GLU A 613 20.11 -13.46 47.18
CA GLU A 613 20.67 -12.49 48.14
C GLU A 613 21.54 -13.16 49.21
N ASN A 614 21.15 -14.35 49.69
CA ASN A 614 21.84 -15.01 50.81
C ASN A 614 22.93 -16.01 50.40
N HIS A 615 22.74 -16.71 49.28
CA HIS A 615 23.60 -17.83 48.87
C HIS A 615 24.29 -17.62 47.51
N GLY A 616 23.90 -16.60 46.75
CA GLY A 616 24.50 -16.20 45.48
C GLY A 616 23.68 -16.57 44.25
N THR A 617 24.04 -16.00 43.10
CA THR A 617 23.32 -16.14 41.83
C THR A 617 23.35 -17.57 41.28
N GLN A 618 24.52 -18.21 41.25
CA GLN A 618 24.66 -19.57 40.69
C GLN A 618 23.78 -20.60 41.42
N THR A 619 23.67 -20.51 42.75
CA THR A 619 22.78 -21.38 43.52
C THR A 619 21.30 -21.10 43.26
N ALA A 620 20.94 -19.84 42.97
CA ALA A 620 19.57 -19.48 42.64
C ALA A 620 19.13 -20.07 41.28
N PHE A 621 20.03 -20.09 40.28
CA PHE A 621 19.76 -20.77 39.01
C PHE A 621 19.72 -22.30 39.15
N GLN A 622 20.56 -22.88 40.01
CA GLN A 622 20.51 -24.31 40.33
C GLN A 622 19.18 -24.71 40.99
N PHE A 623 18.62 -23.85 41.86
CA PHE A 623 17.30 -24.08 42.44
C PHE A 623 16.22 -24.26 41.36
N LEU A 624 16.22 -23.39 40.33
CA LEU A 624 15.25 -23.49 39.25
C LEU A 624 15.40 -24.78 38.41
N SER A 625 16.63 -25.22 38.17
CA SER A 625 16.91 -26.50 37.50
C SER A 625 16.47 -27.71 38.37
N ASN A 626 16.66 -27.64 39.69
CA ASN A 626 16.17 -28.66 40.62
C ASN A 626 14.63 -28.77 40.61
N VAL A 627 13.90 -27.66 40.44
CA VAL A 627 12.44 -27.68 40.26
C VAL A 627 12.07 -28.48 39.01
N ASN A 628 12.76 -28.27 37.88
CA ASN A 628 12.49 -29.04 36.65
C ASN A 628 12.85 -30.53 36.82
N ARG A 629 13.97 -30.83 37.48
CA ARG A 629 14.40 -32.21 37.76
C ARG A 629 13.40 -32.97 38.62
N LEU A 630 12.96 -32.38 39.73
CA LEU A 630 11.99 -33.03 40.62
C LEU A 630 10.62 -33.22 39.96
N ARG A 631 10.22 -32.30 39.06
CA ARG A 631 9.04 -32.48 38.20
C ARG A 631 9.19 -33.67 37.26
N MET A 632 10.35 -33.83 36.62
CA MET A 632 10.60 -34.98 35.74
C MET A 632 10.65 -36.31 36.48
N GLU A 633 11.06 -36.30 37.76
CA GLU A 633 11.14 -37.50 38.60
C GLU A 633 9.79 -37.95 39.17
N SER A 634 8.81 -37.05 39.23
CA SER A 634 7.47 -37.30 39.80
C SER A 634 6.36 -37.54 38.77
N ALA A 635 6.58 -37.20 37.50
CA ALA A 635 5.51 -37.13 36.50
C ALA A 635 4.86 -38.50 36.19
N ASP A 636 3.57 -38.63 36.53
CA ASP A 636 2.61 -39.41 35.74
C ASP A 636 2.40 -38.68 34.39
N PRO A 637 2.34 -39.37 33.24
CA PRO A 637 2.29 -38.76 31.90
C PRO A 637 1.01 -37.94 31.57
N ALA A 638 0.18 -37.63 32.56
CA ALA A 638 -1.10 -36.94 32.41
C ALA A 638 -1.12 -35.51 32.97
N ASP A 639 -0.14 -35.11 33.80
CA ASP A 639 -0.08 -33.75 34.35
C ASP A 639 1.36 -33.19 34.30
N ASP A 640 1.62 -32.37 33.29
CA ASP A 640 2.97 -31.86 32.98
C ASP A 640 3.37 -30.60 33.80
N ALA A 641 2.46 -30.06 34.61
CA ALA A 641 2.67 -28.80 35.35
C ALA A 641 3.43 -28.99 36.68
N PRO A 642 4.27 -28.02 37.10
CA PRO A 642 4.92 -28.10 38.40
C PRO A 642 3.91 -27.91 39.54
N GLU A 643 3.90 -28.84 40.49
CA GLU A 643 3.18 -28.68 41.75
C GLU A 643 4.00 -28.06 42.90
N MET A 644 3.30 -27.60 43.94
CA MET A 644 3.88 -26.96 45.14
C MET A 644 4.92 -27.85 45.85
N HIS A 645 4.69 -29.16 45.92
CA HIS A 645 5.58 -30.09 46.60
C HIS A 645 6.96 -30.24 45.91
N HIS A 646 7.03 -30.07 44.59
CA HIS A 646 8.30 -30.02 43.86
C HIS A 646 9.12 -28.79 44.21
N VAL A 647 8.46 -27.65 44.38
CA VAL A 647 9.11 -26.36 44.70
C VAL A 647 9.69 -26.39 46.11
N GLU A 648 8.91 -26.88 47.07
CA GLU A 648 9.39 -27.07 48.45
C GLU A 648 10.53 -28.08 48.52
N GLY A 649 10.42 -29.19 47.80
CA GLY A 649 11.48 -30.19 47.66
C GLY A 649 12.78 -29.60 47.10
N ALA A 650 12.69 -28.85 46.00
CA ALA A 650 13.84 -28.20 45.37
C ALA A 650 14.49 -27.16 46.28
N PHE A 651 13.69 -26.41 47.04
CA PHE A 651 14.18 -25.44 48.00
C PHE A 651 14.98 -26.11 49.12
N VAL A 652 14.44 -27.20 49.67
CA VAL A 652 15.11 -28.01 50.69
C VAL A 652 16.42 -28.56 50.13
N GLU A 653 16.40 -29.26 49.00
CA GLU A 653 17.60 -29.85 48.37
C GLU A 653 18.71 -28.82 48.11
N THR A 654 18.35 -27.64 47.61
CA THR A 654 19.33 -26.58 47.29
C THR A 654 19.98 -26.02 48.57
N LEU A 655 19.24 -25.96 49.67
CA LEU A 655 19.71 -25.41 50.95
C LEU A 655 20.34 -26.44 51.90
N LEU A 656 20.06 -27.75 51.71
CA LEU A 656 20.52 -28.83 52.58
C LEU A 656 22.05 -28.85 52.79
N SER A 657 22.82 -28.40 51.79
CA SER A 657 24.29 -28.37 51.86
C SER A 657 24.87 -27.09 52.49
N LYS A 658 24.08 -26.00 52.65
CA LYS A 658 24.59 -24.65 52.94
C LYS A 658 23.85 -23.88 54.06
N ALA A 659 22.73 -24.38 54.58
CA ALA A 659 21.92 -23.67 55.57
C ALA A 659 22.39 -23.86 57.03
N LYS A 660 22.29 -22.79 57.84
CA LYS A 660 22.58 -22.81 59.30
C LYS A 660 21.35 -23.17 60.16
N SER A 661 20.14 -23.15 59.58
CA SER A 661 18.85 -23.46 60.22
C SER A 661 18.01 -24.37 59.32
N PRO A 662 16.99 -25.05 59.84
CA PRO A 662 16.14 -25.94 59.04
C PRO A 662 15.46 -25.17 57.89
N PRO A 663 15.48 -25.68 56.65
CA PRO A 663 14.84 -25.02 55.50
C PRO A 663 13.34 -24.79 55.68
N GLN A 664 12.64 -25.66 56.43
CA GLN A 664 11.20 -25.51 56.72
C GLN A 664 10.89 -24.29 57.61
N ASP A 665 11.76 -23.95 58.56
CA ASP A 665 11.60 -22.76 59.40
C ASP A 665 11.84 -21.46 58.60
N ILE A 666 12.60 -21.54 57.51
CA ILE A 666 12.85 -20.42 56.61
C ILE A 666 11.63 -20.18 55.72
N LEU A 667 11.00 -21.24 55.20
CA LEU A 667 9.74 -21.13 54.43
C LEU A 667 8.64 -20.42 55.24
N LEU A 668 8.42 -20.84 56.49
CA LEU A 668 7.43 -20.24 57.39
C LEU A 668 7.73 -18.76 57.74
N LYS A 669 8.99 -18.35 57.70
CA LYS A 669 9.38 -16.94 57.87
C LYS A 669 9.12 -16.13 56.60
N LEU A 670 9.44 -16.70 55.45
CA LEU A 670 9.24 -16.06 54.14
C LEU A 670 7.77 -15.87 53.77
N GLU A 671 6.88 -16.72 54.27
CA GLU A 671 5.43 -16.50 54.17
C GLU A 671 4.95 -15.25 54.91
N ARG A 672 5.66 -14.83 55.96
CA ARG A 672 5.32 -13.65 56.78
C ARG A 672 5.99 -12.37 56.30
N GLU A 673 7.05 -12.47 55.51
CA GLU A 673 7.80 -11.32 54.99
C GLU A 673 7.18 -10.78 53.70
N LEU A 674 6.76 -9.51 53.71
CA LEU A 674 6.11 -8.86 52.57
C LEU A 674 7.11 -8.32 51.53
N THR A 675 8.36 -8.05 51.90
CA THR A 675 9.34 -7.35 51.05
C THR A 675 9.67 -8.11 49.75
N TYR A 676 9.92 -9.42 49.84
CA TYR A 676 10.19 -10.23 48.65
C TYR A 676 8.93 -10.49 47.81
N LYS A 677 7.74 -10.44 48.43
CA LYS A 677 6.46 -10.54 47.73
C LYS A 677 6.21 -9.28 46.90
N GLU A 678 6.46 -8.10 47.46
CA GLU A 678 6.41 -6.82 46.74
C GLU A 678 7.39 -6.84 45.56
N THR A 679 8.63 -7.28 45.77
CA THR A 679 9.64 -7.38 44.69
C THR A 679 9.21 -8.35 43.58
N SER A 680 8.55 -9.46 43.91
CA SER A 680 7.98 -10.40 42.93
C SER A 680 6.85 -9.77 42.11
N GLN A 681 6.01 -8.95 42.75
CA GLN A 681 4.93 -8.22 42.08
C GLN A 681 5.48 -7.10 41.20
N GLU A 682 6.51 -6.38 41.65
CA GLU A 682 7.23 -5.36 40.87
C GLU A 682 7.89 -5.96 39.62
N SER A 683 8.52 -7.13 39.73
CA SER A 683 9.09 -7.85 38.58
C SER A 683 8.02 -8.23 37.56
N SER A 684 6.87 -8.70 38.03
CA SER A 684 5.73 -9.04 37.15
C SER A 684 5.12 -7.79 36.50
N MET A 685 5.05 -6.68 37.24
CA MET A 685 4.60 -5.38 36.72
C MET A 685 5.57 -4.83 35.68
N PHE A 686 6.88 -5.04 35.86
CA PHE A 686 7.88 -4.65 34.88
C PHE A 686 7.69 -5.40 33.55
N VAL A 687 7.51 -6.73 33.58
CA VAL A 687 7.22 -7.52 32.37
C VAL A 687 5.89 -7.11 31.73
N PHE A 688 4.87 -6.81 32.53
CA PHE A 688 3.59 -6.29 32.03
C PHE A 688 3.75 -4.95 31.31
N LYS A 689 4.55 -4.03 31.85
CA LYS A 689 4.88 -2.76 31.18
C LYS A 689 5.63 -2.98 29.87
N LEU A 690 6.58 -3.91 29.85
CA LEU A 690 7.31 -4.31 28.64
C LEU A 690 6.41 -4.97 27.58
N GLY A 691 5.24 -5.51 27.93
CA GLY A 691 4.31 -6.15 27.00
C GLY A 691 4.73 -7.54 26.50
N LEU A 692 5.74 -8.14 27.15
CA LEU A 692 6.29 -9.44 26.76
C LEU A 692 5.51 -10.65 27.31
N SER A 693 4.53 -10.41 28.19
CA SER A 693 3.74 -11.48 28.83
C SER A 693 2.93 -12.35 27.85
N LYS A 694 2.55 -11.78 26.69
CA LYS A 694 1.80 -12.49 25.63
C LYS A 694 2.65 -13.53 24.93
N LEU A 695 3.97 -13.30 24.87
CA LEU A 695 4.93 -14.28 24.41
C LEU A 695 5.24 -15.19 25.60
N GLN A 696 4.63 -16.37 25.66
CA GLN A 696 4.69 -17.29 26.81
C GLN A 696 6.14 -17.57 27.29
N CYS A 697 7.14 -17.36 26.43
CA CYS A 697 8.56 -17.57 26.65
C CYS A 697 9.33 -16.82 25.56
N CYS A 698 10.15 -15.82 25.90
CA CYS A 698 10.93 -15.09 24.88
C CYS A 698 12.36 -14.78 25.34
N LEU A 699 13.23 -14.61 24.35
CA LEU A 699 14.64 -14.26 24.49
C LEU A 699 14.87 -12.85 23.94
N LEU A 700 15.50 -11.99 24.75
CA LEU A 700 15.96 -10.67 24.35
C LEU A 700 17.45 -10.72 24.02
N MET A 701 17.82 -10.69 22.74
CA MET A 701 19.22 -10.57 22.28
C MET A 701 19.58 -9.11 22.05
N ASN A 702 20.37 -8.51 22.94
CA ASN A 702 20.70 -7.07 22.90
C ASN A 702 19.44 -6.17 22.72
N GLY A 703 18.28 -6.63 23.19
CA GLY A 703 16.98 -5.97 23.09
C GLY A 703 16.06 -6.52 21.99
N LEU A 704 16.57 -7.31 21.04
CA LEU A 704 15.74 -7.94 20.01
C LEU A 704 14.90 -9.07 20.60
N VAL A 705 13.59 -9.03 20.34
CA VAL A 705 12.65 -10.07 20.81
C VAL A 705 12.68 -11.25 19.85
N ILE A 706 13.04 -12.42 20.36
CA ILE A 706 13.23 -13.66 19.62
C ILE A 706 12.62 -14.81 20.43
N ASP A 707 12.30 -15.92 19.77
CA ASP A 707 11.91 -17.16 20.45
C ASP A 707 13.04 -17.72 21.31
N ALA A 708 12.68 -18.39 22.41
CA ALA A 708 13.63 -18.87 23.42
C ALA A 708 14.49 -20.09 22.98
N SER A 709 14.59 -20.41 21.69
CA SER A 709 15.30 -21.58 21.19
C SER A 709 16.80 -21.36 21.00
N GLU A 710 17.59 -22.44 21.12
CA GLU A 710 19.04 -22.40 20.89
C GLU A 710 19.39 -22.02 19.44
N GLU A 711 18.64 -22.53 18.46
CA GLU A 711 18.82 -22.19 17.04
C GLU A 711 18.58 -20.69 16.79
N ALA A 712 17.54 -20.12 17.39
CA ALA A 712 17.22 -18.71 17.24
C ALA A 712 18.27 -17.80 17.91
N LEU A 713 18.82 -18.21 19.07
CA LEU A 713 19.95 -17.55 19.72
C LEU A 713 21.17 -17.49 18.79
N MET A 714 21.52 -18.62 18.17
CA MET A 714 22.67 -18.73 17.26
C MET A 714 22.49 -17.89 15.99
N ASN A 715 21.32 -17.95 15.37
CA ASN A 715 20.99 -17.17 14.18
C ASN A 715 21.04 -15.66 14.48
N SER A 716 20.43 -15.22 15.57
CA SER A 716 20.43 -13.81 15.96
C SER A 716 21.84 -13.28 16.26
N MET A 717 22.68 -14.09 16.88
CA MET A 717 24.07 -13.71 17.16
C MET A 717 24.88 -13.56 15.86
N ASN A 718 24.64 -14.43 14.86
CA ASN A 718 25.24 -14.31 13.52
C ASN A 718 24.74 -13.06 12.78
N ASP A 719 23.47 -12.69 12.97
CA ASP A 719 22.87 -11.49 12.34
C ASP A 719 23.34 -10.17 12.99
N GLU A 720 23.56 -10.16 14.31
CA GLU A 720 24.08 -8.99 15.03
C GLU A 720 25.59 -8.80 14.86
N LEU A 721 26.34 -9.88 14.57
CA LEU A 721 27.81 -9.82 14.44
C LEU A 721 28.28 -8.80 13.39
N PRO A 722 27.77 -8.77 12.13
CA PRO A 722 28.13 -7.76 11.13
C PRO A 722 27.88 -6.33 11.60
N LYS A 723 26.76 -6.08 12.28
CA LYS A 723 26.41 -4.74 12.79
C LYS A 723 27.40 -4.27 13.86
N ILE A 724 27.76 -5.17 14.80
CA ILE A 724 28.78 -4.86 15.83
C ILE A 724 30.15 -4.65 15.17
N GLN A 725 30.54 -5.49 14.21
CA GLN A 725 31.80 -5.35 13.47
C GLN A 725 31.89 -4.00 12.75
N GLU A 726 30.83 -3.59 12.06
CA GLU A 726 30.75 -2.29 11.39
C GLU A 726 30.93 -1.14 12.39
N GLN A 727 30.23 -1.16 13.53
CA GLN A 727 30.35 -0.11 14.54
C GLN A 727 31.73 -0.08 15.22
N VAL A 728 32.39 -1.23 15.39
CA VAL A 728 33.78 -1.31 15.88
C VAL A 728 34.75 -0.78 14.82
N TYR A 729 34.54 -1.10 13.54
CA TYR A 729 35.38 -0.63 12.44
C TYR A 729 35.40 0.91 12.34
N TYR A 730 34.23 1.55 12.45
CA TYR A 730 34.13 3.01 12.47
C TYR A 730 34.54 3.65 13.82
N GLY A 731 34.90 2.84 14.83
CA GLY A 731 35.35 3.33 16.14
C GLY A 731 34.22 3.86 17.03
N TYR A 732 32.95 3.56 16.71
CA TYR A 732 31.81 3.92 17.55
C TYR A 732 31.66 3.00 18.77
N ILE A 733 32.17 1.78 18.71
CA ILE A 733 32.28 0.87 19.87
C ILE A 733 33.74 0.67 20.20
N ASN A 734 34.13 1.12 21.39
CA ASN A 734 35.48 0.97 21.93
C ASN A 734 35.44 0.11 23.20
N SER A 735 36.60 -0.27 23.74
CA SER A 735 36.69 -1.08 24.97
C SER A 735 35.98 -0.47 26.19
N ARG A 736 35.81 0.86 26.22
CA ARG A 736 35.14 1.61 27.31
C ARG A 736 33.62 1.74 27.13
N THR A 737 33.11 1.44 25.93
CA THR A 737 31.69 1.59 25.63
C THR A 737 30.93 0.38 26.17
N ASP A 738 29.77 0.63 26.79
CA ASP A 738 28.78 -0.42 27.05
C ASP A 738 27.95 -0.63 25.78
N VAL A 739 28.00 -1.83 25.22
CA VAL A 739 27.35 -2.17 23.96
C VAL A 739 25.82 -2.19 24.13
N LEU A 740 25.33 -2.67 25.27
CA LEU A 740 23.89 -2.74 25.54
C LEU A 740 23.29 -1.35 25.66
N ASP A 741 23.94 -0.49 26.45
CA ASP A 741 23.48 0.88 26.71
C ASP A 741 23.41 1.68 25.40
N LYS A 742 24.41 1.51 24.54
CA LYS A 742 24.45 2.13 23.23
C LYS A 742 23.29 1.67 22.33
N PHE A 743 23.10 0.37 22.15
CA PHE A 743 22.05 -0.15 21.25
C PHE A 743 20.64 0.22 21.70
N LEU A 744 20.40 0.22 23.02
CA LEU A 744 19.12 0.62 23.59
C LEU A 744 18.92 2.14 23.54
N SER A 745 19.98 2.94 23.65
CA SER A 745 19.86 4.41 23.49
C SER A 745 19.54 4.84 22.06
N GLU A 746 20.03 4.12 21.05
CA GLU A 746 19.79 4.43 19.64
C GLU A 746 18.36 4.02 19.22
N ASN A 747 17.96 2.77 19.50
CA ASN A 747 16.75 2.16 18.94
C ASN A 747 15.82 1.50 19.98
N GLY A 748 16.01 1.78 21.28
CA GLY A 748 15.18 1.24 22.35
C GLY A 748 13.74 1.73 22.31
N ILE A 749 12.79 0.81 22.41
CA ILE A 749 11.37 1.03 22.67
C ILE A 749 11.02 0.52 24.08
N SER A 750 10.14 1.21 24.79
CA SER A 750 9.80 0.88 26.18
C SER A 750 8.84 -0.30 26.32
N ARG A 751 8.11 -0.65 25.27
CA ARG A 751 7.08 -1.69 25.27
C ARG A 751 7.06 -2.43 23.94
N TYR A 752 6.75 -3.71 23.98
CA TYR A 752 6.58 -4.57 22.83
C TYR A 752 5.12 -4.98 22.70
N ASN A 753 4.53 -4.75 21.53
CA ASN A 753 3.20 -5.22 21.21
C ASN A 753 3.18 -5.78 19.78
N PRO A 754 2.96 -7.10 19.61
CA PRO A 754 2.95 -7.74 18.28
C PRO A 754 1.93 -7.14 17.30
N GLN A 755 0.86 -6.51 17.79
CA GLN A 755 -0.14 -5.88 16.92
C GLN A 755 0.37 -4.58 16.28
N ILE A 756 1.29 -3.89 16.97
CA ILE A 756 1.91 -2.64 16.49
C ILE A 756 3.21 -2.95 15.76
N ILE A 757 4.00 -3.89 16.27
CA ILE A 757 5.26 -4.35 15.69
C ILE A 757 4.91 -5.55 14.82
N ALA A 758 4.47 -5.27 13.58
CA ALA A 758 4.00 -6.30 12.67
C ALA A 758 5.13 -7.30 12.37
N ASP A 759 4.98 -8.53 12.85
CA ASP A 759 5.97 -9.60 12.67
C ASP A 759 5.74 -10.31 11.32
N GLY A 760 5.93 -9.56 10.22
CA GLY A 760 6.00 -10.04 8.82
C GLY A 760 4.81 -10.80 8.22
N LYS A 761 3.83 -11.27 9.00
CA LYS A 761 2.73 -12.14 8.57
C LYS A 761 1.50 -11.36 8.11
N ASP A 762 1.17 -10.26 8.78
CA ASP A 762 0.02 -9.41 8.44
C ASP A 762 0.48 -7.99 8.10
N LYS A 763 0.14 -7.52 6.89
CA LYS A 763 0.42 -6.12 6.50
C LYS A 763 -0.45 -5.17 7.31
N PRO A 764 0.09 -4.07 7.85
CA PRO A 764 -0.71 -3.09 8.57
C PRO A 764 -1.77 -2.47 7.65
N ARG A 765 -2.99 -2.30 8.17
CA ARG A 765 -4.09 -1.68 7.43
C ARG A 765 -4.00 -0.16 7.52
N PHE A 766 -3.99 0.51 6.37
CA PHE A 766 -3.98 1.97 6.28
C PHE A 766 -5.26 2.52 5.65
N LEU A 767 -5.68 3.68 6.13
CA LEU A 767 -6.78 4.49 5.63
C LEU A 767 -6.26 5.89 5.30
N SER A 768 -6.51 6.36 4.07
CA SER A 768 -6.20 7.73 3.68
C SER A 768 -7.20 8.70 4.29
N LEU A 769 -6.73 9.62 5.15
CA LEU A 769 -7.58 10.62 5.80
C LEU A 769 -7.70 11.91 4.98
N ALA A 770 -6.84 12.13 3.98
CA ALA A 770 -6.85 13.35 3.17
C ALA A 770 -8.19 13.59 2.45
N PRO A 771 -8.78 12.60 1.74
CA PRO A 771 -10.07 12.79 1.09
C PRO A 771 -11.20 13.06 2.09
N LEU A 772 -11.10 12.56 3.33
CA LEU A 772 -12.13 12.70 4.36
C LEU A 772 -12.17 14.12 4.94
N ILE A 773 -11.01 14.78 5.02
CA ILE A 773 -10.91 16.20 5.41
C ILE A 773 -11.39 17.10 4.26
N LEU A 774 -11.04 16.74 3.02
CA LEU A 774 -11.29 17.55 1.83
C LEU A 774 -12.70 17.41 1.26
N GLY A 775 -13.33 16.24 1.41
CA GLY A 775 -14.64 15.87 0.84
C GLY A 775 -15.84 16.56 1.49
N GLY A 776 -15.63 17.49 2.42
CA GLY A 776 -16.71 18.22 3.08
C GLY A 776 -17.55 17.37 4.03
N GLU A 777 -17.16 16.12 4.31
CA GLU A 777 -17.83 15.30 5.30
C GLU A 777 -17.69 15.96 6.69
N SER A 778 -18.83 16.40 7.23
CA SER A 778 -18.88 17.18 8.48
C SER A 778 -18.23 16.51 9.69
N VAL A 779 -18.01 15.19 9.66
CA VAL A 779 -17.52 14.43 10.81
C VAL A 779 -16.08 14.80 11.18
N MET A 780 -15.16 14.81 10.21
CA MET A 780 -13.73 15.10 10.46
C MET A 780 -13.50 16.56 10.86
N ASN A 781 -14.23 17.50 10.25
CA ASN A 781 -14.15 18.93 10.57
C ASN A 781 -14.70 19.26 11.97
N ASN A 782 -15.57 18.41 12.51
CA ASN A 782 -16.16 18.56 13.85
C ASN A 782 -15.32 17.92 14.97
N ILE A 783 -14.19 17.28 14.66
CA ILE A 783 -13.33 16.66 15.67
C ILE A 783 -12.59 17.74 16.46
N ASN A 784 -12.74 17.69 17.78
CA ASN A 784 -11.95 18.47 18.72
C ASN A 784 -10.82 17.61 19.25
N TYR A 785 -9.62 18.19 19.29
CA TYR A 785 -8.41 17.50 19.74
C TYR A 785 -8.08 17.87 21.18
N LEU A 786 -7.69 16.86 21.95
CA LEU A 786 -7.10 16.99 23.28
C LEU A 786 -5.57 16.99 23.16
N HIS A 787 -4.95 17.75 24.04
CA HIS A 787 -3.51 17.98 24.08
C HIS A 787 -2.99 17.73 25.50
N SER A 788 -1.71 17.37 25.62
CA SER A 788 -1.06 17.38 26.92
C SER A 788 -0.95 18.82 27.46
N PRO A 789 -0.91 19.01 28.78
CA PRO A 789 -0.86 20.35 29.39
C PRO A 789 0.33 21.17 28.87
N HIS A 790 0.10 22.45 28.58
CA HIS A 790 1.11 23.41 28.07
C HIS A 790 1.65 23.21 26.65
N THR A 791 1.13 22.26 25.87
CA THR A 791 1.72 21.94 24.55
C THR A 791 0.80 22.23 23.36
N ILE A 792 -0.27 23.01 23.55
CA ILE A 792 -1.29 23.30 22.52
C ILE A 792 -0.72 24.08 21.31
N ASP A 793 0.24 24.96 21.56
CA ASP A 793 0.86 25.80 20.52
C ASP A 793 1.98 25.07 19.77
N ASP A 794 2.43 23.91 20.27
CA ASP A 794 3.47 23.11 19.64
C ASP A 794 2.91 22.32 18.45
N LEU A 795 3.73 22.11 17.42
CA LEU A 795 3.40 21.26 16.28
C LEU A 795 3.21 19.80 16.73
N LYS A 796 2.07 19.18 16.36
CA LYS A 796 1.73 17.80 16.69
C LYS A 796 1.72 16.93 15.43
N PRO A 797 2.86 16.36 15.02
CA PRO A 797 2.90 15.56 13.81
C PRO A 797 2.14 14.23 13.92
N VAL A 798 1.93 13.71 15.13
CA VAL A 798 1.15 12.48 15.37
C VAL A 798 -0.27 12.83 15.83
N THR A 799 -1.28 12.22 15.22
CA THR A 799 -2.70 12.35 15.58
C THR A 799 -3.28 10.97 15.80
N HIS A 800 -3.70 10.69 17.02
CA HIS A 800 -4.46 9.50 17.39
C HIS A 800 -5.95 9.82 17.34
N LEU A 801 -6.74 9.05 16.59
CA LEU A 801 -8.19 9.09 16.57
C LEU A 801 -8.72 7.80 17.19
N LEU A 802 -9.42 7.90 18.32
CA LEU A 802 -10.03 6.77 18.99
C LEU A 802 -11.49 6.64 18.54
N ALA A 803 -11.83 5.54 17.87
CA ALA A 803 -13.22 5.15 17.66
C ALA A 803 -13.69 4.36 18.89
N VAL A 804 -14.56 4.99 19.68
CA VAL A 804 -15.00 4.50 20.99
C VAL A 804 -16.50 4.26 20.99
N ASP A 805 -16.91 3.04 21.30
CA ASP A 805 -18.29 2.73 21.68
C ASP A 805 -18.50 2.99 23.18
N ILE A 806 -19.29 4.01 23.49
CA ILE A 806 -19.58 4.45 24.87
C ILE A 806 -20.44 3.43 25.61
N THR A 807 -21.19 2.61 24.89
CA THR A 807 -22.05 1.57 25.49
C THR A 807 -21.24 0.33 25.89
N SER A 808 -20.01 0.21 25.38
CA SER A 808 -19.12 -0.92 25.65
C SER A 808 -18.11 -0.59 26.74
N LYS A 809 -17.94 -1.52 27.69
CA LYS A 809 -16.86 -1.43 28.70
C LYS A 809 -15.48 -1.31 28.05
N LYS A 810 -15.26 -1.99 26.93
CA LYS A 810 -13.99 -1.93 26.18
C LYS A 810 -13.74 -0.54 25.61
N GLY A 811 -14.79 0.14 25.12
CA GLY A 811 -14.67 1.48 24.56
C GLY A 811 -14.35 2.52 25.63
N MET A 812 -15.03 2.47 26.78
CA MET A 812 -14.72 3.36 27.89
C MET A 812 -13.31 3.17 28.45
N LYS A 813 -12.84 1.92 28.54
CA LYS A 813 -11.44 1.64 28.88
C LYS A 813 -10.47 2.27 27.88
N LEU A 814 -10.70 2.12 26.58
CA LEU A 814 -9.87 2.73 25.55
C LEU A 814 -9.83 4.26 25.66
N LEU A 815 -10.97 4.89 26.00
CA LEU A 815 -11.03 6.33 26.24
C LEU A 815 -10.21 6.73 27.47
N HIS A 816 -10.31 5.96 28.56
CA HIS A 816 -9.55 6.18 29.79
C HIS A 816 -8.04 6.07 29.51
N ASP A 817 -7.60 5.00 28.84
CA ASP A 817 -6.20 4.81 28.43
C ASP A 817 -5.69 5.94 27.53
N GLY A 818 -6.53 6.47 26.64
CA GLY A 818 -6.22 7.65 25.82
C GLY A 818 -6.01 8.92 26.64
N ILE A 819 -6.81 9.13 27.69
CA ILE A 819 -6.65 10.28 28.60
C ILE A 819 -5.38 10.12 29.43
N HIS A 820 -5.11 8.95 30.00
CA HIS A 820 -3.89 8.65 30.74
C HIS A 820 -2.63 8.87 29.90
N TYR A 821 -2.66 8.47 28.63
CA TYR A 821 -1.60 8.76 27.69
C TYR A 821 -1.29 10.27 27.54
N LEU A 822 -2.30 11.13 27.54
CA LEU A 822 -2.09 12.59 27.53
C LEU A 822 -1.60 13.13 28.88
N VAL A 823 -2.01 12.52 29.98
CA VAL A 823 -1.54 12.85 31.34
C VAL A 823 -0.05 12.50 31.51
N GLU A 824 0.41 11.39 30.92
CA GLU A 824 1.83 10.99 30.86
C GLU A 824 2.72 12.03 30.12
N GLY A 825 2.11 12.91 29.30
CA GLY A 825 2.76 14.13 28.82
C GLY A 825 3.43 14.03 27.44
N SER A 826 2.78 13.43 26.45
CA SER A 826 3.29 13.45 25.07
C SER A 826 3.35 14.86 24.50
N LYS A 827 4.51 15.25 23.93
CA LYS A 827 4.70 16.55 23.27
C LYS A 827 4.48 16.49 21.76
N VAL A 828 4.43 15.31 21.16
CA VAL A 828 4.47 15.15 19.71
C VAL A 828 3.11 14.71 19.16
N ALA A 829 2.22 14.21 20.02
CA ALA A 829 0.90 13.75 19.62
C ALA A 829 -0.26 14.63 20.13
N ARG A 830 -1.41 14.45 19.48
CA ARG A 830 -2.74 14.91 19.92
C ARG A 830 -3.76 13.79 19.78
N LEU A 831 -4.83 13.86 20.58
CA LEU A 831 -5.87 12.83 20.63
C LEU A 831 -7.22 13.40 20.17
N GLY A 832 -7.85 12.78 19.18
CA GLY A 832 -9.24 12.99 18.82
C GLY A 832 -10.08 11.77 19.19
N VAL A 833 -11.36 11.98 19.49
CA VAL A 833 -12.29 10.90 19.85
C VAL A 833 -13.51 10.93 18.94
N LEU A 834 -13.80 9.79 18.33
CA LEU A 834 -14.97 9.51 17.51
C LEU A 834 -15.89 8.60 18.31
N PHE A 835 -17.00 9.18 18.78
CA PHE A 835 -17.99 8.44 19.53
C PHE A 835 -18.91 7.66 18.60
N GLY A 836 -18.87 6.34 18.71
CA GLY A 836 -19.85 5.41 18.14
C GLY A 836 -20.93 5.06 19.18
N GLY A 837 -22.12 4.69 18.70
CA GLY A 837 -23.19 4.20 19.57
C GLY A 837 -24.32 3.54 18.78
N ASN A 838 -24.93 2.52 19.38
CA ASN A 838 -26.10 1.84 18.83
C ASN A 838 -27.36 2.73 18.87
N GLN A 839 -28.41 2.34 18.12
CA GLN A 839 -29.68 3.09 18.04
C GLN A 839 -30.37 3.27 19.40
N ASP A 840 -29.98 2.47 20.40
CA ASP A 840 -30.53 2.43 21.76
C ASP A 840 -29.68 3.20 22.78
N ALA A 841 -28.75 4.07 22.33
CA ALA A 841 -27.93 4.86 23.26
C ALA A 841 -28.80 5.69 24.23
N ASP A 842 -28.55 5.47 25.53
CA ASP A 842 -29.23 6.14 26.63
C ASP A 842 -28.99 7.65 26.64
N LEU A 843 -29.93 8.40 27.21
CA LEU A 843 -29.83 9.85 27.38
C LEU A 843 -28.57 10.26 28.18
N HIS A 844 -28.14 9.41 29.13
CA HIS A 844 -26.90 9.57 29.89
C HIS A 844 -25.64 9.49 29.01
N ALA A 845 -25.60 8.56 28.06
CA ALA A 845 -24.49 8.43 27.12
C ALA A 845 -24.39 9.66 26.20
N LEU A 846 -25.54 10.16 25.72
CA LEU A 846 -25.60 11.37 24.90
C LEU A 846 -25.09 12.59 25.68
N LEU A 847 -25.53 12.74 26.93
CA LEU A 847 -25.07 13.79 27.85
C LEU A 847 -23.56 13.73 28.08
N PHE A 848 -23.02 12.54 28.32
CA PHE A 848 -21.58 12.32 28.48
C PHE A 848 -20.80 12.82 27.25
N VAL A 849 -21.22 12.44 26.04
CA VAL A 849 -20.59 12.89 24.79
C VAL A 849 -20.62 14.40 24.66
N LYS A 850 -21.74 15.05 25.01
CA LYS A 850 -21.87 16.51 24.93
C LYS A 850 -20.92 17.21 25.89
N VAL A 851 -20.87 16.75 27.15
CA VAL A 851 -19.95 17.27 28.16
C VAL A 851 -18.51 17.13 27.69
N PHE A 852 -18.15 15.97 27.13
CA PHE A 852 -16.83 15.73 26.56
C PHE A 852 -16.52 16.69 25.40
N GLN A 853 -17.43 16.83 24.43
CA GLN A 853 -17.26 17.71 23.26
C GLN A 853 -17.09 19.18 23.65
N ILE A 854 -17.88 19.68 24.61
CA ILE A 854 -17.75 21.05 25.13
C ILE A 854 -16.39 21.24 25.81
N THR A 855 -15.99 20.25 26.60
CA THR A 855 -14.72 20.29 27.33
C THR A 855 -13.52 20.30 26.38
N ALA A 856 -13.54 19.44 25.36
CA ALA A 856 -12.50 19.38 24.34
C ALA A 856 -12.43 20.64 23.46
N SER A 857 -13.57 21.24 23.10
CA SER A 857 -13.60 22.43 22.23
C SER A 857 -13.21 23.72 22.93
N SER A 858 -13.70 23.93 24.15
CA SER A 858 -13.66 25.24 24.81
C SER A 858 -12.58 25.33 25.89
N TYR A 859 -12.17 24.20 26.48
CA TYR A 859 -11.34 24.20 27.67
C TYR A 859 -10.05 23.40 27.55
N SER A 860 -9.75 22.74 26.43
CA SER A 860 -8.56 21.88 26.25
C SER A 860 -7.23 22.50 26.69
N HIS A 861 -7.10 23.83 26.67
CA HIS A 861 -5.91 24.56 27.14
C HIS A 861 -5.71 24.54 28.68
N LYS A 862 -6.70 24.13 29.48
CA LYS A 862 -6.63 24.16 30.95
C LYS A 862 -6.06 22.85 31.50
N ASN A 863 -5.11 22.98 32.42
CA ASN A 863 -4.41 21.84 33.02
C ASN A 863 -5.31 20.87 33.80
N THR A 864 -6.42 21.33 34.36
CA THR A 864 -7.33 20.50 35.18
C THR A 864 -8.32 19.67 34.34
N VAL A 865 -8.31 19.83 33.01
CA VAL A 865 -9.29 19.20 32.12
C VAL A 865 -9.08 17.70 32.00
N LEU A 866 -7.84 17.24 31.85
CA LEU A 866 -7.56 15.80 31.75
C LEU A 866 -7.99 15.08 33.03
N ASN A 867 -7.68 15.65 34.21
CA ASN A 867 -8.14 15.13 35.50
C ASN A 867 -9.67 15.14 35.62
N PHE A 868 -10.34 16.18 35.11
CA PHE A 868 -11.80 16.23 35.08
C PHE A 868 -12.39 15.12 34.20
N LEU A 869 -11.86 14.93 33.00
CA LEU A 869 -12.31 13.91 32.06
C LEU A 869 -12.05 12.50 32.59
N ASP A 870 -10.91 12.27 33.24
CA ASP A 870 -10.56 11.02 33.91
C ASP A 870 -11.60 10.66 34.99
N ASN A 871 -11.84 11.59 35.94
CA ASN A 871 -12.87 11.43 36.98
C ASN A 871 -14.28 11.21 36.39
N LEU A 872 -14.61 11.89 35.29
CA LEU A 872 -15.89 11.73 34.60
C LEU A 872 -16.02 10.33 33.98
N CYS A 873 -14.96 9.80 33.37
CA CYS A 873 -14.92 8.46 32.80
C CYS A 873 -15.08 7.40 33.89
N SER A 874 -14.32 7.49 34.99
CA SER A 874 -14.41 6.53 36.10
C SER A 874 -15.80 6.54 36.75
N PHE A 875 -16.41 7.72 36.89
CA PHE A 875 -17.78 7.85 37.40
C PHE A 875 -18.81 7.18 36.47
N TYR A 876 -18.69 7.42 35.15
CA TYR A 876 -19.60 6.86 34.16
C TYR A 876 -19.49 5.33 34.09
N GLU A 877 -18.27 4.80 34.02
CA GLU A 877 -18.02 3.35 33.97
C GLU A 877 -18.55 2.65 35.23
N GLY A 878 -18.23 3.18 36.41
CA GLY A 878 -18.60 2.58 37.69
C GLY A 878 -20.12 2.52 37.93
N LYS A 879 -20.87 3.53 37.50
CA LYS A 879 -22.32 3.60 37.75
C LYS A 879 -23.18 3.06 36.62
N TYR A 880 -22.87 3.41 35.36
CA TYR A 880 -23.78 3.17 34.23
C TYR A 880 -23.39 1.94 33.39
N ILE A 881 -22.16 1.44 33.51
CA ILE A 881 -21.70 0.24 32.79
C ILE A 881 -21.58 -0.98 33.73
N LEU A 882 -21.00 -0.80 34.91
CA LEU A 882 -20.79 -1.88 35.90
C LEU A 882 -21.98 -2.06 36.87
N GLY A 883 -22.86 -1.05 37.00
CA GLY A 883 -24.03 -1.10 37.88
C GLY A 883 -25.11 -2.04 37.33
N SER A 884 -25.52 -3.02 38.14
CA SER A 884 -26.67 -3.89 37.80
C SER A 884 -27.96 -3.07 37.84
N SER A 885 -28.69 -3.04 36.72
CA SER A 885 -30.05 -2.49 36.54
C SER A 885 -30.29 -1.11 37.17
N VAL A 886 -30.17 -0.07 36.35
CA VAL A 886 -30.62 1.29 36.67
C VAL A 886 -32.12 1.25 37.04
N GLU A 887 -32.44 1.30 38.34
CA GLU A 887 -33.59 2.09 38.78
C GLU A 887 -33.37 3.47 38.19
N ALA A 888 -34.34 3.98 37.42
CA ALA A 888 -34.22 5.23 36.66
C ALA A 888 -33.88 6.42 37.57
N GLU A 889 -32.59 6.61 37.88
CA GLU A 889 -32.08 7.82 38.51
C GLU A 889 -32.38 8.98 37.57
N SER A 890 -32.92 10.06 38.13
CA SER A 890 -33.21 11.27 37.36
C SER A 890 -31.94 11.78 36.70
N ILE A 891 -32.04 12.20 35.43
CA ILE A 891 -30.99 12.91 34.68
C ILE A 891 -30.38 14.06 35.49
N GLN A 892 -31.17 14.65 36.39
CA GLN A 892 -30.72 15.69 37.30
C GLN A 892 -29.59 15.25 38.22
N VAL A 893 -29.60 14.00 38.71
CA VAL A 893 -28.55 13.45 39.59
C VAL A 893 -27.22 13.33 38.85
N PHE A 894 -27.27 12.93 37.57
CA PHE A 894 -26.09 12.91 36.71
C PHE A 894 -25.52 14.33 36.50
N LEU A 895 -26.39 15.28 36.15
CA LEU A 895 -26.00 16.68 35.94
C LEU A 895 -25.42 17.33 37.20
N ASP A 896 -26.05 17.11 38.35
CA ASP A 896 -25.59 17.63 39.63
C ASP A 896 -24.18 17.11 39.95
N LYS A 897 -23.91 15.83 39.66
CA LYS A 897 -22.57 15.27 39.85
C LYS A 897 -21.54 15.81 38.86
N VAL A 898 -21.93 16.02 37.61
CA VAL A 898 -21.07 16.68 36.61
C VAL A 898 -20.73 18.10 37.07
N TYR A 899 -21.70 18.86 37.59
CA TYR A 899 -21.48 20.20 38.13
C TYR A 899 -20.53 20.21 39.34
N GLU A 900 -20.66 19.23 40.25
CA GLU A 900 -19.72 19.04 41.36
C GLU A 900 -18.29 18.78 40.86
N LEU A 901 -18.13 17.92 39.86
CA LEU A 901 -16.82 17.62 39.26
C LEU A 901 -16.22 18.83 38.52
N ILE A 902 -17.03 19.64 37.86
CA ILE A 902 -16.61 20.88 37.19
C ILE A 902 -16.09 21.88 38.23
N ASP A 903 -16.81 22.06 39.33
CA ASP A 903 -16.42 22.98 40.42
C ASP A 903 -15.13 22.50 41.12
N ALA A 904 -15.03 21.20 41.42
CA ALA A 904 -13.84 20.59 42.00
C ALA A 904 -12.57 20.80 41.14
N ASN A 905 -12.72 20.82 39.81
CA ASN A 905 -11.64 21.04 38.86
C ASN A 905 -11.48 22.52 38.42
N LYS A 906 -12.19 23.46 39.07
CA LYS A 906 -12.14 24.91 38.81
C LYS A 906 -12.48 25.30 37.36
N LEU A 907 -13.40 24.57 36.75
CA LEU A 907 -13.92 24.86 35.41
C LEU A 907 -15.12 25.82 35.49
N PRO A 908 -15.37 26.66 34.47
CA PRO A 908 -16.38 27.71 34.54
C PRO A 908 -17.79 27.13 34.38
N LEU A 909 -18.45 26.91 35.52
CA LEU A 909 -19.76 26.26 35.62
C LEU A 909 -20.87 26.90 34.78
N GLU A 910 -20.94 28.23 34.77
CA GLU A 910 -22.01 28.97 34.09
C GLU A 910 -21.99 28.81 32.56
N ALA A 911 -20.81 28.62 31.98
CA ALA A 911 -20.67 28.38 30.55
C ALA A 911 -21.14 26.97 30.16
N TYR A 912 -20.94 25.96 31.03
CA TYR A 912 -21.50 24.62 30.80
C TYR A 912 -23.01 24.64 30.87
N LYS A 913 -23.61 25.30 31.88
CA LYS A 913 -25.06 25.40 32.04
C LYS A 913 -25.75 26.03 30.83
N SER A 914 -25.16 27.06 30.21
CA SER A 914 -25.74 27.71 29.02
C SER A 914 -25.64 26.88 27.74
N THR A 915 -24.68 25.96 27.65
CA THR A 915 -24.39 25.21 26.41
C THR A 915 -24.90 23.76 26.48
N LEU A 916 -25.35 23.32 27.65
CA LEU A 916 -25.96 22.00 27.87
C LEU A 916 -27.45 21.92 27.50
N GLU A 917 -28.06 22.95 26.89
CA GLU A 917 -29.41 22.83 26.32
C GLU A 917 -29.39 21.84 25.12
N ILE A 918 -30.21 20.77 25.19
CA ILE A 918 -30.05 19.58 24.35
C ILE A 918 -31.18 19.46 23.32
N SER A 919 -30.82 19.17 22.07
CA SER A 919 -31.66 18.49 21.07
C SER A 919 -31.19 17.01 20.97
N PRO A 920 -31.81 16.04 21.68
CA PRO A 920 -31.35 14.64 21.69
C PRO A 920 -31.33 14.03 20.29
N ASP A 921 -32.27 14.47 19.45
CA ASP A 921 -32.41 14.04 18.05
C ASP A 921 -31.22 14.47 17.18
N GLU A 922 -30.66 15.66 17.41
CA GLU A 922 -29.52 16.17 16.65
C GLU A 922 -28.23 15.44 17.02
N MET A 923 -28.04 15.13 18.31
CA MET A 923 -26.90 14.33 18.75
C MET A 923 -27.00 12.88 18.28
N ARG A 924 -28.19 12.28 18.35
CA ARG A 924 -28.42 10.93 17.80
C ARG A 924 -28.15 10.91 16.30
N LYS A 925 -28.52 11.96 15.57
CA LYS A 925 -28.17 12.12 14.15
C LYS A 925 -26.66 12.22 13.94
N ASN A 926 -25.94 12.96 14.79
CA ASN A 926 -24.47 13.07 14.70
C ASN A 926 -23.77 11.74 15.00
N LEU A 927 -24.16 11.00 16.04
CA LEU A 927 -23.60 9.67 16.33
C LEU A 927 -23.87 8.68 15.19
N LYS A 928 -25.08 8.72 14.59
CA LYS A 928 -25.39 7.92 13.39
C LYS A 928 -24.49 8.25 12.21
N LYS A 929 -24.20 9.54 11.96
CA LYS A 929 -23.25 9.95 10.91
C LYS A 929 -21.85 9.41 11.18
N VAL A 930 -21.39 9.44 12.44
CA VAL A 930 -20.07 8.89 12.82
C VAL A 930 -20.03 7.38 12.63
N ALA A 931 -21.07 6.65 13.05
CA ALA A 931 -21.16 5.20 12.85
C ALA A 931 -21.16 4.82 11.35
N GLN A 932 -21.91 5.55 10.52
CA GLN A 932 -21.91 5.39 9.06
C GLN A 932 -20.53 5.64 8.45
N PHE A 933 -19.83 6.67 8.93
CA PHE A 933 -18.48 6.99 8.49
C PHE A 933 -17.49 5.86 8.81
N LEU A 934 -17.54 5.33 10.04
CA LEU A 934 -16.68 4.23 10.48
C LEU A 934 -16.95 2.95 9.69
N ASP A 935 -18.22 2.58 9.49
CA ASP A 935 -18.60 1.41 8.67
C ASP A 935 -18.11 1.55 7.22
N ARG A 936 -18.39 2.70 6.60
CA ARG A 936 -18.06 2.95 5.20
C ARG A 936 -16.57 2.81 4.88
N HIS A 937 -15.71 3.32 5.76
CA HIS A 937 -14.26 3.39 5.50
C HIS A 937 -13.47 2.27 6.16
N LEU A 938 -13.92 1.74 7.30
CA LEU A 938 -13.22 0.69 8.04
C LEU A 938 -13.89 -0.68 7.92
N GLY A 939 -15.11 -0.77 7.36
CA GLY A 939 -15.90 -2.00 7.34
C GLY A 939 -16.29 -2.44 8.75
N LEU A 940 -16.40 -1.50 9.69
CA LEU A 940 -16.72 -1.79 11.08
C LEU A 940 -18.22 -1.85 11.29
N GLU A 941 -18.68 -2.99 11.80
CA GLU A 941 -20.02 -3.07 12.37
C GLU A 941 -20.18 -2.13 13.56
N SER A 942 -21.42 -1.69 13.82
CA SER A 942 -21.73 -0.81 14.94
C SER A 942 -21.33 -1.48 16.27
N GLY A 943 -20.48 -0.82 17.06
CA GLY A 943 -20.03 -1.29 18.37
C GLY A 943 -18.57 -1.77 18.45
N VAL A 944 -17.81 -1.72 17.35
CA VAL A 944 -16.39 -2.08 17.35
C VAL A 944 -15.51 -0.87 17.70
N ASN A 945 -14.54 -1.07 18.60
CA ASN A 945 -13.56 -0.06 18.98
C ASN A 945 -12.33 -0.13 18.05
N ALA A 946 -11.76 1.01 17.69
CA ALA A 946 -10.56 1.06 16.85
C ALA A 946 -9.66 2.25 17.21
N VAL A 947 -8.36 2.09 16.98
CA VAL A 947 -7.36 3.15 17.13
C VAL A 947 -6.80 3.48 15.75
N ILE A 948 -6.93 4.74 15.33
CA ILE A 948 -6.44 5.21 14.03
C ILE A 948 -5.34 6.24 14.26
N THR A 949 -4.10 5.94 13.87
CA THR A 949 -2.95 6.86 14.04
C THR A 949 -2.39 7.26 12.68
N ASN A 950 -2.55 8.53 12.30
CA ASN A 950 -2.14 9.05 10.98
C ASN A 950 -2.53 8.11 9.81
N GLY A 951 -3.74 7.54 9.88
CA GLY A 951 -4.29 6.60 8.90
C GLY A 951 -4.05 5.12 9.20
N ARG A 952 -3.11 4.73 10.06
CA ARG A 952 -2.93 3.32 10.45
C ARG A 952 -4.06 2.88 11.37
N VAL A 953 -4.73 1.79 11.04
CA VAL A 953 -5.87 1.27 11.79
C VAL A 953 -5.45 0.04 12.58
N ILE A 954 -5.74 0.06 13.88
CA ILE A 954 -5.54 -1.08 14.79
C ILE A 954 -6.87 -1.40 15.47
N PHE A 955 -7.24 -2.67 15.43
CA PHE A 955 -8.38 -3.21 16.16
C PHE A 955 -7.86 -3.87 17.44
N PRO A 956 -8.19 -3.35 18.62
CA PRO A 956 -7.88 -4.03 19.88
C PRO A 956 -8.54 -5.41 19.86
N ALA A 957 -7.75 -6.49 19.94
CA ALA A 957 -8.27 -7.87 19.92
C ALA A 957 -9.16 -8.15 21.13
N ASP A 958 -10.07 -9.12 20.99
CA ASP A 958 -11.07 -9.42 22.02
C ASP A 958 -10.50 -9.84 23.37
N ASP A 959 -9.27 -10.37 23.37
CA ASP A 959 -8.61 -11.03 24.49
C ASP A 959 -7.51 -10.16 25.13
N GLY A 960 -7.09 -9.08 24.48
CA GLY A 960 -5.94 -8.26 24.86
C GLY A 960 -6.32 -6.83 25.22
N THR A 961 -5.80 -6.32 26.35
CA THR A 961 -5.93 -4.90 26.70
C THR A 961 -4.94 -4.06 25.88
N PHE A 962 -5.44 -2.97 25.30
CA PHE A 962 -4.64 -1.93 24.64
C PHE A 962 -4.51 -0.77 25.63
N LEU A 963 -3.29 -0.46 26.07
CA LEU A 963 -3.03 0.45 27.21
C LEU A 963 -2.51 1.83 26.74
N SER A 964 -2.41 2.79 27.68
CA SER A 964 -1.75 4.09 27.45
C SER A 964 -0.33 3.95 26.86
N HIS A 965 0.42 2.95 27.34
CA HIS A 965 1.80 2.68 26.91
C HIS A 965 1.86 2.16 25.47
N ASP A 966 0.80 1.52 24.98
CA ASP A 966 0.69 1.07 23.58
C ASP A 966 0.50 2.26 22.63
N LEU A 967 -0.19 3.33 23.06
CA LEU A 967 -0.28 4.58 22.30
C LEU A 967 1.09 5.27 22.19
N LEU A 968 1.86 5.29 23.27
CA LEU A 968 3.23 5.83 23.26
C LEU A 968 4.15 5.02 22.32
N LEU A 969 4.03 3.69 22.32
CA LEU A 969 4.74 2.85 21.36
C LEU A 969 4.37 3.21 19.93
N LEU A 970 3.06 3.28 19.64
CA LEU A 970 2.54 3.61 18.32
C LEU A 970 3.00 5.00 17.84
N GLU A 971 3.00 6.00 18.72
CA GLU A 971 3.58 7.32 18.47
C GLU A 971 5.04 7.22 18.04
N SER A 972 5.87 6.52 18.83
CA SER A 972 7.31 6.42 18.57
C SER A 972 7.65 5.69 17.28
N VAL A 973 6.89 4.64 16.95
CA VAL A 973 7.05 3.82 15.76
C VAL A 973 6.68 4.61 14.51
N GLU A 974 5.48 5.19 14.47
CA GLU A 974 5.00 5.96 13.32
C GLU A 974 5.85 7.22 13.09
N LEU A 975 6.31 7.88 14.16
CA LEU A 975 7.19 9.03 14.06
C LEU A 975 8.53 8.66 13.43
N LYS A 976 9.20 7.62 13.93
CA LYS A 976 10.53 7.21 13.45
C LYS A 976 10.50 6.66 12.02
N GLN A 977 9.48 5.87 11.67
CA GLN A 977 9.45 5.18 10.38
C GLN A 977 8.92 6.07 9.24
N ARG A 978 7.89 6.87 9.48
CA ARG A 978 7.15 7.54 8.40
C ARG A 978 7.09 9.05 8.55
N ILE A 979 6.67 9.51 9.72
CA ILE A 979 6.22 10.90 9.85
C ILE A 979 7.41 11.87 9.91
N LYS A 980 8.55 11.47 10.49
CA LYS A 980 9.73 12.34 10.64
C LYS A 980 10.17 13.00 9.33
N HIS A 981 10.30 12.23 8.25
CA HIS A 981 10.71 12.77 6.95
C HIS A 981 9.67 13.71 6.33
N ILE A 982 8.39 13.43 6.56
CA ILE A 982 7.30 14.27 6.09
C ILE A 982 7.30 15.62 6.84
N VAL A 983 7.55 15.59 8.15
CA VAL A 983 7.69 16.79 8.98
C VAL A 983 8.86 17.64 8.51
N GLU A 984 10.04 17.03 8.30
CA GLU A 984 11.22 17.73 7.78
C GLU A 984 10.91 18.45 6.45
N VAL A 985 10.18 17.82 5.53
CA VAL A 985 9.79 18.44 4.25
C VAL A 985 8.73 19.54 4.42
N ILE A 986 7.76 19.37 5.33
CA ILE A 986 6.68 20.34 5.57
C ILE A 986 7.18 21.59 6.31
N GLU A 987 8.15 21.44 7.21
CA GLU A 987 8.78 22.56 7.91
C GLU A 987 9.58 23.46 6.97
N GLU A 988 10.13 22.93 5.88
CA GLU A 988 10.81 23.71 4.83
C GLU A 988 9.86 24.51 3.92
N VAL A 989 8.53 24.35 4.06
CA VAL A 989 7.54 24.92 3.13
C VAL A 989 7.34 26.42 3.38
N GLN A 990 7.42 27.19 2.29
CA GLN A 990 6.98 28.57 2.28
C GLN A 990 5.51 28.64 1.83
N TRP A 991 4.61 28.89 2.79
CA TRP A 991 3.18 29.05 2.54
C TRP A 991 2.90 30.45 1.95
N GLN A 992 2.78 30.54 0.62
CA GLN A 992 2.57 31.81 -0.08
C GLN A 992 1.07 32.17 -0.24
N ASP A 993 0.19 31.17 -0.32
CA ASP A 993 -1.24 31.32 -0.65
C ASP A 993 -2.19 31.20 0.57
N ILE A 994 -1.67 31.38 1.79
CA ILE A 994 -2.44 31.23 3.04
C ILE A 994 -2.24 32.47 3.91
N ASP A 995 -3.35 32.98 4.45
CA ASP A 995 -3.31 34.07 5.43
C ASP A 995 -2.47 33.64 6.66
N PRO A 996 -1.54 34.48 7.15
CA PRO A 996 -0.71 34.16 8.31
C PRO A 996 -1.51 33.75 9.55
N ASP A 997 -2.71 34.30 9.74
CA ASP A 997 -3.59 33.99 10.87
C ASP A 997 -4.21 32.58 10.79
N MET A 998 -4.26 31.98 9.59
CA MET A 998 -4.74 30.60 9.40
C MET A 998 -3.62 29.55 9.62
N LEU A 999 -2.35 29.96 9.59
CA LEU A 999 -1.19 29.10 9.81
C LEU A 999 -1.00 28.80 11.30
N THR A 1000 -1.94 28.03 11.86
CA THR A 1000 -1.90 27.55 13.25
C THR A 1000 -1.19 26.20 13.35
N SER A 1001 -0.72 25.85 14.55
CA SER A 1001 -0.18 24.51 14.85
C SER A 1001 -1.16 23.41 14.46
N LYS A 1002 -2.47 23.66 14.65
CA LYS A 1002 -3.56 22.78 14.23
C LYS A 1002 -3.57 22.56 12.72
N PHE A 1003 -3.51 23.62 11.92
CA PHE A 1003 -3.53 23.52 10.46
C PHE A 1003 -2.35 22.68 9.93
N VAL A 1004 -1.13 22.98 10.39
CA VAL A 1004 0.06 22.23 9.95
C VAL A 1004 0.00 20.76 10.40
N SER A 1005 -0.50 20.50 11.61
CA SER A 1005 -0.72 19.13 12.12
C SER A 1005 -1.79 18.37 11.30
N ASP A 1006 -2.85 19.04 10.87
CA ASP A 1006 -3.89 18.47 9.99
C ASP A 1006 -3.32 18.12 8.61
N VAL A 1007 -2.46 18.98 8.05
CA VAL A 1007 -1.75 18.70 6.79
C VAL A 1007 -0.80 17.51 6.95
N ILE A 1008 -0.01 17.45 8.02
CA ILE A 1008 0.89 16.31 8.28
C ILE A 1008 0.09 15.00 8.40
N MET A 1009 -1.02 15.01 9.13
CA MET A 1009 -1.91 13.85 9.26
C MET A 1009 -2.48 13.40 7.90
N ALA A 1010 -2.94 14.35 7.08
CA ALA A 1010 -3.48 14.07 5.76
C ALA A 1010 -2.41 13.52 4.80
N VAL A 1011 -1.24 14.17 4.73
CA VAL A 1011 -0.13 13.76 3.86
C VAL A 1011 0.41 12.40 4.28
N SER A 1012 0.68 12.21 5.58
CA SER A 1012 1.21 10.95 6.09
C SER A 1012 0.26 9.78 5.89
N SER A 1013 -1.05 9.95 6.11
CA SER A 1013 -2.05 8.90 5.88
C SER A 1013 -2.19 8.54 4.40
N ALA A 1014 -2.21 9.53 3.50
CA ALA A 1014 -2.29 9.29 2.06
C ALA A 1014 -1.02 8.64 1.49
N MET A 1015 0.16 8.98 2.02
CA MET A 1015 1.42 8.31 1.65
C MET A 1015 1.48 6.86 2.14
N ALA A 1016 0.74 6.49 3.18
CA ALA A 1016 0.69 5.13 3.72
C ALA A 1016 -0.10 4.17 2.83
N THR A 1017 -1.14 4.67 2.15
CA THR A 1017 -1.97 3.86 1.24
C THR A 1017 -1.31 3.61 -0.12
N ARG A 1018 -0.11 4.15 -0.32
CA ARG A 1018 0.62 4.05 -1.57
C ARG A 1018 1.39 2.73 -1.61
N ASP A 1019 0.99 1.83 -2.50
CA ASP A 1019 1.73 0.59 -2.77
C ASP A 1019 2.95 0.89 -3.65
N ARG A 1020 4.13 1.01 -3.02
CA ARG A 1020 5.39 1.33 -3.71
C ARG A 1020 6.54 0.45 -3.20
N SER A 1021 7.49 0.13 -4.10
CA SER A 1021 8.74 -0.53 -3.74
C SER A 1021 9.57 0.35 -2.79
N SER A 1022 10.19 -0.27 -1.78
CA SER A 1022 11.15 0.40 -0.88
C SER A 1022 12.50 0.66 -1.56
N GLU A 1023 12.76 0.02 -2.70
CA GLU A 1023 13.96 0.21 -3.50
C GLU A 1023 13.94 1.57 -4.20
N THR A 1024 15.04 2.31 -4.03
CA THR A 1024 15.20 3.63 -4.63
C THR A 1024 16.57 3.76 -5.29
N ALA A 1025 16.65 4.60 -6.31
CA ALA A 1025 17.90 4.91 -6.97
C ALA A 1025 18.08 6.42 -7.08
N ARG A 1026 19.27 6.91 -6.73
CA ARG A 1026 19.67 8.31 -6.84
C ARG A 1026 20.33 8.55 -8.19
N PHE A 1027 19.51 8.84 -9.20
CA PHE A 1027 19.99 9.10 -10.57
C PHE A 1027 20.74 10.44 -10.71
N GLU A 1028 20.63 11.34 -9.73
CA GLU A 1028 21.36 12.62 -9.68
C GLU A 1028 22.88 12.49 -9.63
N ILE A 1029 23.39 11.30 -9.27
CA ILE A 1029 24.82 11.01 -9.23
C ILE A 1029 25.39 10.83 -10.66
N LEU A 1030 24.55 10.53 -11.65
CA LEU A 1030 24.97 10.29 -13.03
C LEU A 1030 25.16 11.60 -13.79
N ASN A 1031 26.19 11.64 -14.64
CA ASN A 1031 26.39 12.76 -15.56
C ASN A 1031 25.34 12.72 -16.67
N ALA A 1032 24.77 13.88 -17.02
CA ALA A 1032 23.63 13.99 -17.92
C ALA A 1032 23.79 15.12 -18.97
N GLN A 1033 25.02 15.54 -19.28
CA GLN A 1033 25.26 16.72 -20.14
C GLN A 1033 25.17 16.38 -21.63
N HIS A 1034 25.72 15.25 -22.05
CA HIS A 1034 25.81 14.84 -23.45
C HIS A 1034 25.28 13.42 -23.69
N SER A 1035 25.02 12.65 -22.62
CA SER A 1035 24.52 11.26 -22.72
C SER A 1035 23.05 11.08 -22.30
N ALA A 1036 22.37 12.16 -21.92
CA ALA A 1036 21.00 12.10 -21.41
C ALA A 1036 20.02 12.99 -22.18
N VAL A 1037 18.75 12.58 -22.19
CA VAL A 1037 17.60 13.35 -22.66
C VAL A 1037 16.88 13.90 -21.44
N ILE A 1038 16.88 15.23 -21.30
CA ILE A 1038 16.22 15.93 -20.19
C ILE A 1038 15.00 16.67 -20.74
N ILE A 1039 13.84 16.40 -20.16
CA ILE A 1039 12.57 17.08 -20.43
C ILE A 1039 12.12 17.69 -19.11
N ASP A 1040 12.36 18.98 -18.94
CA ASP A 1040 11.99 19.70 -17.72
C ASP A 1040 10.61 20.31 -17.84
N ASN A 1041 9.74 19.96 -16.89
CA ASN A 1041 8.44 20.57 -16.70
C ASN A 1041 8.26 20.87 -15.21
N GLU A 1042 8.46 22.13 -14.82
CA GLU A 1042 8.41 22.56 -13.41
C GLU A 1042 7.01 22.39 -12.80
N ASN A 1043 5.96 22.46 -13.62
CA ASN A 1043 4.58 22.31 -13.17
C ASN A 1043 4.15 20.84 -13.05
N SER A 1044 5.01 19.88 -13.35
CA SER A 1044 4.68 18.46 -13.29
C SER A 1044 4.94 17.86 -11.91
N CYS A 1045 3.93 17.21 -11.35
CA CYS A 1045 4.04 16.43 -10.11
C CYS A 1045 4.70 15.05 -10.34
N VAL A 1046 4.78 14.59 -11.60
CA VAL A 1046 5.31 13.27 -11.95
C VAL A 1046 6.69 13.44 -12.59
N HIS A 1047 7.68 12.79 -11.98
CA HIS A 1047 9.05 12.73 -12.47
C HIS A 1047 9.45 11.30 -12.80
N ILE A 1048 9.99 11.10 -13.99
CA ILE A 1048 10.46 9.79 -14.46
C ILE A 1048 11.96 9.87 -14.68
N ASP A 1049 12.69 9.05 -13.93
CA ASP A 1049 14.10 8.81 -14.15
C ASP A 1049 14.26 7.46 -14.85
N ALA A 1050 15.06 7.40 -15.92
CA ALA A 1050 15.33 6.14 -16.59
C ALA A 1050 16.78 6.06 -17.05
N VAL A 1051 17.36 4.89 -16.91
CA VAL A 1051 18.60 4.47 -17.56
C VAL A 1051 18.20 3.42 -18.57
N VAL A 1052 18.43 3.65 -19.85
CA VAL A 1052 17.95 2.77 -20.91
C VAL A 1052 19.07 2.48 -21.88
N ASP A 1053 19.24 1.20 -22.23
CA ASP A 1053 19.99 0.85 -23.43
C ASP A 1053 19.07 0.99 -24.65
N PRO A 1054 19.32 1.96 -25.55
CA PRO A 1054 18.48 2.17 -26.71
C PRO A 1054 18.41 0.93 -27.61
N LEU A 1055 19.46 0.10 -27.66
CA LEU A 1055 19.52 -1.08 -28.52
C LEU A 1055 19.08 -2.38 -27.84
N SER A 1056 18.40 -2.31 -26.71
CA SER A 1056 17.85 -3.48 -26.01
C SER A 1056 16.39 -3.74 -26.37
N SER A 1057 15.91 -4.98 -26.19
CA SER A 1057 14.49 -5.34 -26.33
C SER A 1057 13.62 -4.54 -25.36
N ILE A 1058 14.13 -4.30 -24.15
CA ILE A 1058 13.52 -3.44 -23.13
C ILE A 1058 13.39 -2.00 -23.66
N GLY A 1059 14.45 -1.48 -24.29
CA GLY A 1059 14.45 -0.18 -24.94
C GLY A 1059 13.36 -0.03 -26.01
N GLN A 1060 13.03 -1.09 -26.75
CA GLN A 1060 11.93 -1.08 -27.75
C GLN A 1060 10.56 -0.85 -27.09
N LYS A 1061 10.29 -1.53 -25.97
CA LYS A 1061 9.06 -1.38 -25.17
C LYS A 1061 9.01 0.01 -24.51
N VAL A 1062 10.06 0.36 -23.75
CA VAL A 1062 10.14 1.59 -22.94
C VAL A 1062 10.05 2.85 -23.80
N ALA A 1063 10.72 2.89 -24.96
CA ALA A 1063 10.67 4.06 -25.85
C ALA A 1063 9.23 4.41 -26.26
N SER A 1064 8.43 3.40 -26.60
CA SER A 1064 7.04 3.61 -27.01
C SER A 1064 6.16 4.07 -25.84
N ILE A 1065 6.40 3.52 -24.64
CA ILE A 1065 5.68 3.89 -23.41
C ILE A 1065 6.01 5.33 -22.99
N LEU A 1066 7.29 5.72 -22.97
CA LEU A 1066 7.70 7.08 -22.60
C LEU A 1066 7.09 8.14 -23.54
N THR A 1067 7.02 7.85 -24.85
CA THR A 1067 6.35 8.75 -25.81
C THR A 1067 4.86 8.95 -25.49
N VAL A 1068 4.17 7.91 -25.00
CA VAL A 1068 2.77 8.01 -24.57
C VAL A 1068 2.65 8.89 -23.33
N LEU A 1069 3.48 8.67 -22.33
CA LEU A 1069 3.46 9.47 -21.11
C LEU A 1069 3.75 10.94 -21.41
N LYS A 1070 4.72 11.23 -22.29
CA LYS A 1070 5.01 12.59 -22.79
C LYS A 1070 3.77 13.22 -23.42
N LYS A 1071 3.00 12.46 -24.20
CA LYS A 1071 1.82 12.96 -24.94
C LYS A 1071 0.62 13.27 -24.04
N TYR A 1072 0.33 12.41 -23.05
CA TYR A 1072 -0.90 12.51 -22.25
C TYR A 1072 -0.71 13.17 -20.88
N ILE A 1073 0.45 12.98 -20.23
CA ILE A 1073 0.70 13.42 -18.86
C ILE A 1073 1.72 14.59 -18.81
N GLN A 1074 2.57 14.72 -19.83
CA GLN A 1074 3.65 15.71 -19.90
C GLN A 1074 4.54 15.71 -18.62
N PRO A 1075 5.06 14.54 -18.17
CA PRO A 1075 5.89 14.48 -16.97
C PRO A 1075 7.26 15.11 -17.20
N SER A 1076 7.93 15.46 -16.11
CA SER A 1076 9.38 15.74 -16.16
C SER A 1076 10.13 14.42 -16.33
N MET A 1077 11.03 14.33 -17.31
CA MET A 1077 11.78 13.10 -17.58
C MET A 1077 13.28 13.36 -17.63
N ARG A 1078 14.07 12.45 -17.07
CA ARG A 1078 15.51 12.38 -17.28
C ARG A 1078 15.87 10.95 -17.71
N ILE A 1079 16.31 10.82 -18.95
CA ILE A 1079 16.61 9.52 -19.57
C ILE A 1079 18.10 9.47 -19.91
N VAL A 1080 18.87 8.71 -19.15
CA VAL A 1080 20.30 8.49 -19.37
C VAL A 1080 20.47 7.28 -20.31
N LEU A 1081 21.15 7.48 -21.43
CA LEU A 1081 21.40 6.39 -22.38
C LEU A 1081 22.63 5.59 -21.96
N ASN A 1082 22.46 4.30 -21.69
CA ASN A 1082 23.53 3.40 -21.25
C ASN A 1082 23.68 2.21 -22.22
N PRO A 1083 24.22 2.44 -23.42
CA PRO A 1083 24.39 1.39 -24.40
C PRO A 1083 25.48 0.38 -24.00
N MET A 1084 25.38 -0.84 -24.53
CA MET A 1084 26.48 -1.82 -24.46
C MET A 1084 27.75 -1.29 -25.15
N SER A 1085 28.89 -1.35 -24.45
CA SER A 1085 30.14 -0.71 -24.90
C SER A 1085 30.87 -1.47 -26.02
N SER A 1086 30.57 -2.77 -26.20
CA SER A 1086 31.12 -3.61 -27.26
C SER A 1086 30.11 -4.66 -27.67
N LEU A 1087 29.63 -4.58 -28.91
CA LEU A 1087 28.70 -5.55 -29.50
C LEU A 1087 29.46 -6.53 -30.39
N VAL A 1088 29.22 -7.83 -30.20
CA VAL A 1088 29.80 -8.91 -31.04
C VAL A 1088 28.86 -9.30 -32.17
N ASP A 1089 27.56 -9.12 -31.95
CA ASP A 1089 26.47 -9.44 -32.87
C ASP A 1089 25.47 -8.28 -32.88
N LEU A 1090 24.57 -8.26 -33.86
CA LEU A 1090 23.50 -7.29 -33.92
C LEU A 1090 22.59 -7.41 -32.70
N PRO A 1091 22.39 -6.32 -31.94
CA PRO A 1091 21.65 -6.35 -30.69
C PRO A 1091 20.14 -6.56 -30.89
N LEU A 1092 19.57 -6.04 -31.98
CA LEU A 1092 18.16 -6.22 -32.35
C LEU A 1092 18.04 -6.86 -33.73
N LYS A 1093 17.32 -7.99 -33.79
CA LYS A 1093 17.08 -8.80 -35.01
C LYS A 1093 15.60 -8.83 -35.42
N ASN A 1094 14.84 -7.85 -34.97
CA ASN A 1094 13.39 -7.78 -35.18
C ASN A 1094 12.95 -6.37 -35.57
N TYR A 1095 11.80 -6.28 -36.23
CA TYR A 1095 11.02 -5.04 -36.26
C TYR A 1095 10.02 -5.10 -35.11
N TYR A 1096 9.86 -3.99 -34.40
CA TYR A 1096 8.97 -3.92 -33.26
C TYR A 1096 7.93 -2.80 -33.47
N ARG A 1097 6.70 -3.04 -33.04
CA ARG A 1097 5.63 -2.02 -32.98
C ARG A 1097 4.85 -2.19 -31.69
N TYR A 1098 4.68 -1.10 -30.96
CA TYR A 1098 3.82 -1.09 -29.77
C TYR A 1098 2.43 -0.57 -30.15
N VAL A 1099 1.40 -1.38 -29.93
CA VAL A 1099 0.03 -1.06 -30.31
C VAL A 1099 -0.61 -0.24 -29.20
N LEU A 1100 -0.90 1.02 -29.53
CA LEU A 1100 -1.54 1.96 -28.63
C LEU A 1100 -2.90 2.36 -29.20
N PRO A 1101 -3.96 2.39 -28.39
CA PRO A 1101 -5.26 2.84 -28.87
C PRO A 1101 -5.20 4.34 -29.15
N SER A 1102 -5.90 4.77 -30.20
CA SER A 1102 -6.05 6.17 -30.55
C SER A 1102 -7.51 6.57 -30.49
N MET A 1103 -7.78 7.82 -30.07
CA MET A 1103 -9.15 8.37 -30.04
C MET A 1103 -9.85 8.40 -31.41
N VAL A 1104 -9.12 8.14 -32.50
CA VAL A 1104 -9.65 8.13 -33.88
C VAL A 1104 -10.18 6.73 -34.27
N CYS A 1105 -9.76 5.68 -33.57
CA CYS A 1105 -10.09 4.29 -33.90
C CYS A 1105 -11.29 3.71 -33.13
N ILE A 1106 -11.90 4.49 -32.22
CA ILE A 1106 -13.05 4.07 -31.40
C ILE A 1106 -14.37 4.43 -32.08
#